data_AF-A0A914U2E5-F1
#
_entry.id   AF-A0A914U2E5-F1
#
_cell.length_a   1.000
_cell.length_b   1.000
_cell.length_c   1.000
_cell.angle_alpha   90.00
_cell.angle_beta   90.00
_cell.angle_gamma   90.00
#
_symmetry.space_group_name_H-M   'P 1'
#
loop_
_entity.id
_entity.type
_entity.pdbx_description
1 polymer ?
#
loop_
_entity_poly.entity_id
_entity_poly.type
_entity_poly.pdbx_seq_one_letter_code
_entity_poly.pdbx_strand_id
1 'polypeptide(L)'
;MTNGSCAQCICPDYFNGDCCEEPVEDICTENPCSSSSSEFWNCTAISPGQRECKCQEGFTGDKCDTDVDPCDTFTCYNGGTCKEDITNGTMCQCPKDFSGTYCDVYKLCTLIPPKCDTYDCSSKNPCKNGGTCYYNNAKKILCVCPDGFTGADCSIEQCTPGKCFNGGRCYLDDNGFAACDCLSIWKGNKCERFDSCQFWTCKYGGTCLTYPNNTAYCQCVTGYDGPHCGAIKDNCEPNPCVYEEFGVKNETTCKSIFADFKCDCPAGTSGKDCSGVIDDCNRTGVAFKDNRCNTVDKGAVCLDGLNEYRCVCSANYTGQNCAMSMIVWKVAQAFGGLDDVINLLEDVVQSPSLIKDLMPFLLGQLDKDNQSAMSWGYKDLFVWASYEKNELSPGKDFYQSFDTTLGNCFTFNHHECPRKWSSRKSGLDGGFQALMRVRQDQYLAWIDTASLLVFVHPPEESIFAESVRYQASPNTSTMIIPIRNAYSRLDGKYGTCIKNVSEVGSYYYTGDYTTAGCFRGCYQDAVLDECGCMDPRYAMPKDANACNLTLWNCVKSITDTKGDASTWTDCKCPSPCSESQFDSAYAKASFPSYFFDCDEFMNDTDSTLYDYCMGNYTDMVLISVFIPRLTRKVFAETPAMSLTSFLSNVGGIAGLFIGFSMVTIFDFSFIFIWIGWVLCKKGEEKRK
;
A
#
# COMPACT_ATOMS: atom_id res chain seq x y z
N MET A 1 0.35 -34.38 43.08
CA MET A 1 0.56 -33.13 43.83
C MET A 1 1.26 -32.18 42.87
N THR A 2 0.45 -31.27 42.31
CA THR A 2 0.61 -29.80 42.36
C THR A 2 1.45 -29.31 41.19
N ASN A 3 0.80 -28.96 40.08
CA ASN A 3 0.34 -27.61 39.73
C ASN A 3 1.51 -26.64 39.49
N GLY A 4 1.56 -26.08 38.28
CA GLY A 4 2.50 -25.01 37.91
C GLY A 4 3.66 -25.53 37.07
N SER A 5 3.43 -26.23 35.96
CA SER A 5 3.36 -25.59 34.64
C SER A 5 4.42 -24.50 34.48
N CYS A 6 5.64 -24.98 34.31
CA CYS A 6 6.68 -24.38 33.52
C CYS A 6 6.10 -23.82 32.22
N ALA A 7 5.75 -22.55 32.27
CA ALA A 7 5.48 -21.73 31.13
C ALA A 7 6.53 -20.63 31.20
N GLN A 8 7.53 -20.76 30.33
CA GLN A 8 8.42 -19.70 29.89
C GLN A 8 9.32 -19.11 30.97
N CYS A 9 9.98 -19.99 31.72
CA CYS A 9 11.25 -19.65 32.33
C CYS A 9 12.23 -19.22 31.23
N ILE A 10 12.73 -18.00 31.39
CA ILE A 10 13.91 -17.54 30.66
C ILE A 10 15.07 -18.36 31.22
N CYS A 11 15.57 -19.28 30.39
CA CYS A 11 16.60 -20.20 30.82
C CYS A 11 17.96 -19.51 30.92
N PRO A 12 18.75 -19.85 31.96
CA PRO A 12 20.12 -19.36 32.06
C PRO A 12 20.94 -19.82 30.85
N ASP A 13 21.96 -19.04 30.49
CA ASP A 13 22.80 -19.30 29.33
C ASP A 13 23.24 -20.78 29.29
N TYR A 14 23.10 -21.42 28.12
CA TYR A 14 23.36 -22.85 27.85
C TYR A 14 22.31 -23.87 28.35
N PHE A 15 21.09 -23.46 28.72
CA PHE A 15 19.93 -24.36 28.98
C PHE A 15 18.65 -23.89 28.26
N ASN A 16 17.79 -24.84 27.89
CA ASN A 16 16.54 -24.79 27.12
C ASN A 16 15.54 -25.81 27.71
N GLY A 17 14.32 -25.87 27.17
CA GLY A 17 13.21 -26.65 27.72
C GLY A 17 12.29 -25.79 28.56
N ASP A 18 11.02 -26.18 28.71
CA ASP A 18 10.00 -25.35 29.34
C ASP A 18 10.30 -25.05 30.83
N CYS A 19 11.12 -25.87 31.49
CA CYS A 19 11.70 -25.69 32.83
C CYS A 19 13.23 -25.50 32.86
N CYS A 20 13.89 -25.25 31.72
CA CYS A 20 15.35 -25.15 31.59
C CYS A 20 16.10 -26.42 31.99
N GLU A 21 15.43 -27.57 31.84
CA GLU A 21 15.95 -28.88 32.18
C GLU A 21 16.87 -29.47 31.11
N GLU A 22 16.81 -28.97 29.87
CA GLU A 22 17.66 -29.42 28.77
C GLU A 22 18.84 -28.47 28.62
N PRO A 23 20.10 -28.89 28.69
CA PRO A 23 21.20 -28.03 28.27
C PRO A 23 21.06 -27.69 26.78
N VAL A 24 21.18 -26.41 26.40
CA VAL A 24 21.28 -25.98 24.99
C VAL A 24 22.49 -26.70 24.43
N GLU A 25 22.29 -27.55 23.42
CA GLU A 25 23.42 -28.13 22.70
C GLU A 25 24.32 -26.98 22.23
N ASP A 26 25.56 -26.99 22.72
CA ASP A 26 26.56 -26.01 22.36
C ASP A 26 26.69 -26.02 20.83
N ILE A 27 26.16 -25.00 20.15
CA ILE A 27 26.14 -24.91 18.68
C ILE A 27 27.56 -25.02 18.09
N CYS A 28 28.61 -24.86 18.89
CA CYS A 28 29.99 -25.05 18.48
C CYS A 28 30.52 -26.50 18.62
N THR A 29 29.75 -27.48 19.13
CA THR A 29 30.22 -28.87 19.38
C THR A 29 30.60 -29.66 18.13
N GLU A 30 29.98 -29.37 16.97
CA GLU A 30 30.40 -29.93 15.67
C GLU A 30 31.24 -28.96 14.83
N ASN A 31 31.63 -27.81 15.41
CA ASN A 31 32.34 -26.69 14.76
C ASN A 31 31.72 -26.23 13.41
N PRO A 32 30.57 -25.54 13.43
CA PRO A 32 29.87 -25.06 12.22
C PRO A 32 30.57 -23.91 11.50
N CYS A 33 31.79 -23.55 11.89
CA CYS A 33 32.64 -22.54 11.27
C CYS A 33 33.58 -23.13 10.20
N SER A 34 33.33 -24.36 9.71
CA SER A 34 33.92 -24.93 8.50
C SER A 34 33.17 -26.21 8.06
N SER A 35 33.09 -26.49 6.76
CA SER A 35 32.51 -27.74 6.22
C SER A 35 33.49 -28.93 6.21
N SER A 36 34.73 -28.77 6.67
CA SER A 36 35.70 -29.86 6.76
C SER A 36 36.62 -29.73 7.99
N SER A 37 36.38 -30.59 8.98
CA SER A 37 37.25 -30.98 10.10
C SER A 37 38.13 -29.88 10.75
N SER A 38 37.51 -29.13 11.66
CA SER A 38 37.89 -28.87 13.07
C SER A 38 39.28 -28.42 13.54
N GLU A 39 40.26 -28.03 12.72
CA GLU A 39 41.56 -27.57 13.30
C GLU A 39 41.96 -26.10 13.08
N PHE A 40 41.19 -25.27 12.38
CA PHE A 40 41.67 -23.91 12.01
C PHE A 40 40.72 -22.72 12.24
N TRP A 41 39.57 -22.88 12.91
CA TRP A 41 38.62 -21.78 13.19
C TRP A 41 38.00 -21.92 14.58
N ASN A 42 37.76 -20.80 15.29
CA ASN A 42 37.22 -20.83 16.65
C ASN A 42 35.82 -20.19 16.70
N CYS A 43 34.82 -20.99 17.04
CA CYS A 43 33.43 -20.59 17.22
C CYS A 43 33.23 -20.07 18.65
N THR A 44 32.76 -18.83 18.81
CA THR A 44 32.42 -18.27 20.12
C THR A 44 30.94 -17.92 20.18
N ALA A 45 30.21 -18.53 21.11
CA ALA A 45 28.84 -18.15 21.40
C ALA A 45 28.82 -16.77 22.06
N ILE A 46 28.19 -15.79 21.41
CA ILE A 46 28.10 -14.41 21.91
C ILE A 46 26.84 -14.25 22.77
N SER A 47 25.78 -14.99 22.43
CA SER A 47 24.52 -15.06 23.17
C SER A 47 23.78 -16.38 22.82
N PRO A 48 22.74 -16.78 23.56
CA PRO A 48 21.99 -18.00 23.28
C PRO A 48 21.43 -18.02 21.85
N GLY A 49 21.91 -18.95 21.02
CA GLY A 49 21.53 -19.07 19.59
C GLY A 49 22.31 -18.17 18.62
N GLN A 50 23.21 -17.30 19.11
CA GLN A 50 24.00 -16.38 18.29
C GLN A 50 25.50 -16.66 18.45
N ARG A 51 26.19 -16.85 17.33
CA ARG A 51 27.61 -17.22 17.27
C ARG A 51 28.42 -16.21 16.49
N GLU A 52 29.68 -16.03 16.88
CA GLU A 52 30.72 -15.43 16.07
C GLU A 52 31.70 -16.52 15.66
N CYS A 53 32.02 -16.61 14.37
CA CYS A 53 33.18 -17.37 13.93
C CYS A 53 34.37 -16.43 13.87
N LYS A 54 35.40 -16.66 14.69
CA LYS A 54 36.67 -15.96 14.53
C LYS A 54 37.44 -16.60 13.39
N CYS A 55 37.42 -15.94 12.24
CA CYS A 55 38.17 -16.38 11.08
C CYS A 55 39.68 -16.13 11.28
N GLN A 56 40.49 -17.17 11.14
CA GLN A 56 41.94 -17.09 10.94
C GLN A 56 42.30 -16.24 9.71
N GLU A 57 43.52 -15.68 9.69
CA GLU A 57 44.01 -14.85 8.59
C GLU A 57 43.92 -15.58 7.23
N GLY A 58 43.32 -14.91 6.24
CA GLY A 58 43.12 -15.44 4.88
C GLY A 58 41.71 -15.90 4.54
N PHE A 59 40.75 -15.89 5.48
CA PHE A 59 39.35 -16.25 5.22
C PHE A 59 38.38 -15.30 5.90
N THR A 60 37.19 -15.14 5.32
CA THR A 60 36.15 -14.21 5.77
C THR A 60 34.76 -14.81 5.55
N GLY A 61 33.72 -14.10 6.00
CA GLY A 61 32.33 -14.52 5.94
C GLY A 61 31.84 -15.24 7.20
N ASP A 62 30.52 -15.36 7.33
CA ASP A 62 29.84 -15.79 8.57
C ASP A 62 30.07 -17.27 8.96
N LYS A 63 30.67 -18.07 8.06
CA LYS A 63 31.16 -19.42 8.37
C LYS A 63 32.64 -19.60 8.02
N CYS A 64 33.39 -18.52 7.81
CA CYS A 64 34.79 -18.52 7.38
C CYS A 64 35.05 -19.37 6.11
N ASP A 65 34.04 -19.44 5.24
CA ASP A 65 33.96 -20.26 4.04
C ASP A 65 34.28 -19.48 2.76
N THR A 66 34.57 -18.19 2.88
CA THR A 66 35.03 -17.34 1.78
C THR A 66 36.53 -17.11 1.94
N ASP A 67 37.35 -17.62 1.01
CA ASP A 67 38.76 -17.26 0.95
C ASP A 67 38.89 -15.75 0.74
N VAL A 68 39.64 -15.08 1.62
CA VAL A 68 40.12 -13.73 1.36
C VAL A 68 41.32 -13.93 0.47
N ASP A 69 41.20 -13.58 -0.81
CA ASP A 69 42.36 -13.55 -1.69
C ASP A 69 43.41 -12.67 -1.00
N PRO A 70 44.54 -13.26 -0.53
CA PRO A 70 45.48 -12.52 0.28
C PRO A 70 46.15 -11.41 -0.53
N CYS A 71 45.95 -11.37 -1.86
CA CYS A 71 46.35 -10.25 -2.72
C CYS A 71 45.47 -9.00 -2.60
N ASP A 72 44.27 -9.07 -2.01
CA ASP A 72 43.40 -7.91 -1.82
C ASP A 72 43.93 -6.93 -0.74
N THR A 73 44.76 -7.44 0.17
CA THR A 73 45.43 -6.63 1.22
C THR A 73 46.94 -6.48 0.99
N PHE A 74 47.52 -7.22 0.04
CA PHE A 74 48.96 -7.27 -0.20
C PHE A 74 49.36 -6.54 -1.49
N THR A 75 49.95 -5.35 -1.36
CA THR A 75 50.26 -4.47 -2.51
C THR A 75 51.64 -4.75 -3.11
N CYS A 76 51.70 -5.06 -4.41
CA CYS A 76 52.95 -5.20 -5.17
C CYS A 76 53.31 -3.91 -5.90
N TYR A 77 54.53 -3.42 -5.70
CA TYR A 77 55.01 -2.18 -6.32
C TYR A 77 55.65 -2.44 -7.70
N ASN A 78 55.88 -1.37 -8.47
CA ASN A 78 56.62 -1.38 -9.75
C ASN A 78 56.07 -2.36 -10.81
N GLY A 79 54.75 -2.55 -10.85
CA GLY A 79 54.09 -3.43 -11.82
C GLY A 79 54.22 -4.92 -11.51
N GLY A 80 54.59 -5.29 -10.27
CA GLY A 80 54.52 -6.67 -9.79
C GLY A 80 53.08 -7.17 -9.69
N THR A 81 52.89 -8.46 -9.96
CA THR A 81 51.58 -9.11 -9.87
C THR A 81 51.56 -10.00 -8.64
N CYS A 82 50.58 -9.77 -7.75
CA CYS A 82 50.43 -10.62 -6.57
C CYS A 82 49.95 -12.02 -6.96
N LYS A 83 50.50 -13.04 -6.30
CA LYS A 83 50.10 -14.43 -6.41
C LYS A 83 50.16 -15.11 -5.05
N GLU A 84 49.24 -16.04 -4.84
CA GLU A 84 49.27 -16.95 -3.69
C GLU A 84 50.49 -17.89 -3.80
N ASP A 85 51.27 -17.96 -2.73
CA ASP A 85 52.36 -18.92 -2.56
C ASP A 85 52.03 -19.82 -1.36
N ILE A 86 51.98 -21.11 -1.65
CA ILE A 86 51.52 -22.20 -0.77
C ILE A 86 52.36 -22.30 0.52
N THR A 87 53.53 -21.65 0.58
CA THR A 87 54.45 -21.77 1.72
C THR A 87 54.51 -20.57 2.66
N ASN A 88 54.16 -19.35 2.22
CA ASN A 88 54.32 -18.12 3.01
C ASN A 88 53.13 -17.13 2.93
N GLY A 89 51.99 -17.56 2.37
CA GLY A 89 50.74 -16.78 2.35
C GLY A 89 50.55 -15.98 1.04
N THR A 90 51.41 -14.99 0.77
CA THR A 90 51.31 -14.16 -0.44
C THR A 90 52.66 -13.68 -0.94
N MET A 91 52.87 -13.66 -2.25
CA MET A 91 54.11 -13.16 -2.85
C MET A 91 53.87 -12.28 -4.08
N CYS A 92 54.72 -11.28 -4.27
CA CYS A 92 54.73 -10.50 -5.49
C CYS A 92 55.60 -11.15 -6.56
N GLN A 93 55.02 -11.47 -7.71
CA GLN A 93 55.76 -11.82 -8.91
C GLN A 93 56.35 -10.55 -9.53
N CYS A 94 57.62 -10.29 -9.25
CA CYS A 94 58.30 -9.09 -9.72
C CYS A 94 58.66 -9.15 -11.21
N PRO A 95 58.55 -8.02 -11.93
CA PRO A 95 59.12 -7.88 -13.27
C PRO A 95 60.63 -8.10 -13.23
N LYS A 96 61.21 -8.41 -14.40
CA LYS A 96 62.61 -8.88 -14.56
C LYS A 96 63.67 -8.04 -13.85
N ASP A 97 63.42 -6.75 -13.64
CA ASP A 97 64.37 -5.79 -13.09
C ASP A 97 64.13 -5.45 -11.61
N PHE A 98 63.21 -6.15 -10.93
CA PHE A 98 62.85 -5.91 -9.52
C PHE A 98 62.89 -7.20 -8.68
N SER A 99 63.01 -7.03 -7.36
CA SER A 99 63.13 -8.08 -6.34
C SER A 99 62.64 -7.58 -4.98
N GLY A 100 62.74 -8.40 -3.94
CA GLY A 100 62.14 -8.12 -2.64
C GLY A 100 60.71 -8.65 -2.58
N THR A 101 60.19 -8.83 -1.37
CA THR A 101 58.88 -9.45 -1.12
C THR A 101 57.72 -8.64 -1.73
N TYR A 102 57.90 -7.32 -1.88
CA TYR A 102 56.90 -6.40 -2.44
C TYR A 102 57.31 -5.79 -3.81
N CYS A 103 58.37 -6.31 -4.45
CA CYS A 103 58.96 -5.75 -5.68
C CYS A 103 59.47 -4.31 -5.57
N ASP A 104 59.82 -3.93 -4.36
CA ASP A 104 60.33 -2.62 -3.95
C ASP A 104 61.86 -2.50 -4.11
N VAL A 105 62.57 -3.62 -4.31
CA VAL A 105 64.02 -3.64 -4.47
C VAL A 105 64.40 -3.76 -5.95
N TYR A 106 64.88 -2.68 -6.54
CA TYR A 106 65.42 -2.70 -7.91
C TYR A 106 66.61 -3.67 -7.99
N LYS A 107 66.54 -4.66 -8.89
CA LYS A 107 67.49 -5.77 -9.01
C LYS A 107 68.74 -5.36 -9.81
N LEU A 108 69.32 -4.20 -9.49
CA LEU A 108 70.66 -3.80 -9.95
C LEU A 108 71.68 -4.19 -8.90
N CYS A 109 71.88 -5.51 -8.72
CA CYS A 109 73.14 -6.11 -8.28
C CYS A 109 73.10 -7.63 -8.40
N THR A 110 72.51 -8.15 -9.46
CA THR A 110 72.90 -9.45 -9.99
C THR A 110 73.00 -9.27 -11.48
N LEU A 111 74.22 -9.17 -12.00
CA LEU A 111 74.68 -9.69 -13.29
C LEU A 111 75.99 -8.98 -13.68
N ILE A 112 77.10 -9.56 -13.23
CA ILE A 112 78.36 -9.87 -13.95
C ILE A 112 79.52 -9.89 -12.92
N PRO A 113 80.24 -11.03 -12.78
CA PRO A 113 81.39 -11.18 -11.89
C PRO A 113 82.58 -10.38 -12.42
N PRO A 114 83.42 -9.77 -11.56
CA PRO A 114 84.57 -10.53 -11.08
C PRO A 114 85.03 -10.16 -9.64
N LYS A 115 85.64 -11.15 -8.97
CA LYS A 115 86.38 -11.06 -7.70
C LYS A 115 85.56 -10.93 -6.41
N CYS A 116 84.94 -12.03 -6.01
CA CYS A 116 85.06 -12.42 -4.60
C CYS A 116 86.34 -13.24 -4.49
N ASP A 117 87.47 -12.58 -4.25
CA ASP A 117 88.60 -13.27 -3.68
C ASP A 117 88.10 -13.87 -2.36
N THR A 118 88.32 -15.17 -2.21
CA THR A 118 88.02 -15.93 -0.99
C THR A 118 88.78 -15.29 0.18
N TYR A 119 88.13 -14.36 0.88
CA TYR A 119 88.63 -13.83 2.14
C TYR A 119 88.46 -14.94 3.17
N ASP A 120 89.55 -15.66 3.42
CA ASP A 120 89.70 -16.65 4.47
C ASP A 120 89.76 -15.92 5.85
N CYS A 121 88.94 -16.33 6.84
CA CYS A 121 89.06 -15.87 8.24
C CYS A 121 90.52 -16.05 8.76
N SER A 122 91.30 -16.93 8.11
CA SER A 122 92.73 -17.19 8.38
C SER A 122 93.68 -16.09 7.88
N SER A 123 93.25 -15.22 6.94
CA SER A 123 94.11 -14.16 6.37
C SER A 123 93.85 -12.76 6.95
N LYS A 124 92.60 -12.44 7.33
CA LYS A 124 92.23 -11.21 8.06
C LYS A 124 90.82 -11.33 8.66
N ASN A 125 90.69 -11.25 9.99
CA ASN A 125 89.39 -11.32 10.67
C ASN A 125 88.59 -10.00 10.47
N PRO A 126 87.40 -10.03 9.82
CA PRO A 126 86.56 -8.85 9.60
C PRO A 126 85.74 -8.42 10.83
N CYS A 127 85.62 -9.28 11.84
CA CYS A 127 84.91 -8.97 13.08
C CYS A 127 85.70 -7.95 13.92
N LYS A 128 85.02 -6.91 14.39
CA LYS A 128 85.56 -5.84 15.23
C LYS A 128 85.49 -6.22 16.70
N ASN A 129 86.17 -5.43 17.55
CA ASN A 129 86.08 -5.50 19.01
C ASN A 129 86.34 -6.89 19.61
N GLY A 130 87.24 -7.66 19.00
CA GLY A 130 87.60 -9.01 19.47
C GLY A 130 86.62 -10.11 19.07
N GLY A 131 85.68 -9.84 18.17
CA GLY A 131 84.76 -10.84 17.62
C GLY A 131 85.48 -12.00 16.92
N THR A 132 84.93 -13.21 17.05
CA THR A 132 85.48 -14.42 16.43
C THR A 132 84.75 -14.74 15.13
N CYS A 133 85.51 -14.94 14.06
CA CYS A 133 85.00 -15.20 12.70
C CYS A 133 84.82 -16.69 12.44
N TYR A 134 83.65 -17.07 11.92
CA TYR A 134 83.35 -18.43 11.47
C TYR A 134 82.72 -18.42 10.07
N TYR A 135 82.79 -19.55 9.36
CA TYR A 135 82.00 -19.79 8.15
C TYR A 135 80.74 -20.54 8.48
N ASN A 136 79.61 -20.10 7.91
CA ASN A 136 78.43 -20.95 7.86
C ASN A 136 78.43 -21.84 6.59
N ASN A 137 77.54 -22.83 6.56
CA ASN A 137 77.41 -23.82 5.48
C ASN A 137 77.06 -23.22 4.09
N ALA A 138 76.70 -21.94 4.02
CA ALA A 138 76.43 -21.18 2.79
C ALA A 138 77.61 -20.28 2.36
N LYS A 139 78.82 -20.48 2.92
CA LYS A 139 80.04 -19.69 2.66
C LYS A 139 79.90 -18.19 3.01
N LYS A 140 78.99 -17.84 3.93
CA LYS A 140 78.89 -16.48 4.49
C LYS A 140 79.69 -16.38 5.79
N ILE A 141 80.36 -15.25 5.97
CA ILE A 141 81.13 -14.95 7.19
C ILE A 141 80.15 -14.59 8.31
N LEU A 142 80.34 -15.20 9.47
CA LEU A 142 79.56 -14.95 10.69
C LEU A 142 80.51 -14.52 11.82
N CYS A 143 80.22 -13.39 12.46
CA CYS A 143 80.95 -12.91 13.63
C CYS A 143 80.20 -13.28 14.91
N VAL A 144 80.87 -13.98 15.84
CA VAL A 144 80.40 -14.14 17.21
C VAL A 144 81.05 -13.07 18.06
N CYS A 145 80.23 -12.22 18.67
CA CYS A 145 80.68 -11.07 19.42
C CYS A 145 80.94 -11.44 20.88
N PRO A 146 82.04 -10.93 21.48
CA PRO A 146 82.23 -11.01 22.91
C PRO A 146 81.18 -10.19 23.67
N ASP A 147 80.99 -10.52 24.94
CA ASP A 147 80.01 -9.88 25.81
C ASP A 147 80.15 -8.35 25.80
N GLY A 148 79.02 -7.67 25.65
CA GLY A 148 78.98 -6.21 25.53
C GLY A 148 79.03 -5.66 24.10
N PHE A 149 79.23 -6.50 23.08
CA PHE A 149 79.19 -6.10 21.67
C PHE A 149 78.16 -6.91 20.87
N THR A 150 77.59 -6.31 19.82
CA THR A 150 76.60 -6.94 18.94
C THR A 150 76.68 -6.39 17.50
N GLY A 151 75.84 -6.90 16.60
CA GLY A 151 75.84 -6.56 15.17
C GLY A 151 76.64 -7.53 14.30
N ALA A 152 76.42 -7.47 12.97
CA ALA A 152 76.97 -8.45 12.03
C ALA A 152 78.50 -8.52 11.98
N ASP A 153 79.18 -7.44 12.39
CA ASP A 153 80.64 -7.36 12.51
C ASP A 153 81.12 -7.02 13.93
N CYS A 154 80.24 -7.12 14.95
CA CYS A 154 80.54 -6.78 16.35
C CYS A 154 80.95 -5.32 16.62
N SER A 155 80.52 -4.39 15.76
CA SER A 155 80.82 -2.96 15.90
C SER A 155 79.93 -2.21 16.91
N ILE A 156 78.83 -2.80 17.38
CA ILE A 156 77.83 -2.10 18.20
C ILE A 156 78.05 -2.40 19.69
N GLU A 157 78.45 -1.40 20.48
CA GLU A 157 78.51 -1.50 21.94
C GLU A 157 77.12 -1.50 22.59
N GLN A 158 76.88 -2.43 23.52
CA GLN A 158 75.55 -2.64 24.10
C GLN A 158 75.20 -1.65 25.24
N CYS A 159 76.16 -1.21 26.05
CA CYS A 159 75.97 -0.20 27.11
C CYS A 159 76.69 1.11 26.74
N THR A 160 75.99 1.99 26.04
CA THR A 160 76.46 3.35 25.70
C THR A 160 75.76 4.43 26.54
N PRO A 161 76.35 5.63 26.71
CA PRO A 161 75.70 6.75 27.37
C PRO A 161 74.33 7.05 26.73
N GLY A 162 73.25 7.02 27.53
CA GLY A 162 71.87 7.25 27.07
C GLY A 162 71.01 5.99 26.86
N LYS A 163 71.53 4.79 27.11
CA LYS A 163 70.75 3.53 27.07
C LYS A 163 69.71 3.44 28.20
N CYS A 164 70.10 3.89 29.40
CA CYS A 164 69.23 3.99 30.58
C CYS A 164 68.99 5.47 30.90
N PHE A 165 67.73 5.83 31.12
CA PHE A 165 67.30 7.19 31.43
C PHE A 165 67.28 7.46 32.94
N ASN A 166 67.13 8.73 33.31
CA ASN A 166 66.89 9.18 34.69
C ASN A 166 67.91 8.70 35.74
N GLY A 167 69.18 8.58 35.33
CA GLY A 167 70.27 8.15 36.20
C GLY A 167 70.33 6.65 36.47
N GLY A 168 69.55 5.84 35.72
CA GLY A 168 69.63 4.39 35.78
C GLY A 168 71.00 3.86 35.35
N ARG A 169 71.48 2.81 36.01
CA ARG A 169 72.80 2.21 35.73
C ARG A 169 72.64 1.12 34.67
N CYS A 170 73.36 1.24 33.55
CA CYS A 170 73.43 0.17 32.54
C CYS A 170 74.38 -0.93 33.01
N TYR A 171 73.95 -2.18 32.93
CA TYR A 171 74.76 -3.37 33.16
C TYR A 171 74.39 -4.47 32.16
N LEU A 172 75.26 -5.46 31.97
CA LEU A 172 74.93 -6.64 31.16
C LEU A 172 74.32 -7.70 32.08
N ASP A 173 73.17 -8.25 31.69
CA ASP A 173 72.54 -9.36 32.39
C ASP A 173 73.31 -10.67 32.19
N ASP A 174 72.87 -11.74 32.86
CA ASP A 174 73.51 -13.06 32.81
C ASP A 174 73.53 -13.68 31.39
N ASN A 175 72.75 -13.14 30.46
CA ASN A 175 72.70 -13.56 29.05
C ASN A 175 73.50 -12.63 28.13
N GLY A 176 74.24 -11.65 28.69
CA GLY A 176 75.08 -10.72 27.95
C GLY A 176 74.33 -9.57 27.27
N PHE A 177 73.05 -9.33 27.62
CA PHE A 177 72.25 -8.23 27.09
C PHE A 177 72.25 -7.02 28.03
N ALA A 178 72.25 -5.81 27.45
CA ALA A 178 72.19 -4.58 28.25
C ALA A 178 70.83 -4.38 28.94
N ALA A 179 70.84 -4.34 30.26
CA ALA A 179 69.72 -4.06 31.15
C ALA A 179 69.98 -2.79 32.00
N CYS A 180 68.90 -2.19 32.51
CA CYS A 180 68.95 -0.97 33.30
C CYS A 180 68.50 -1.24 34.74
N ASP A 181 69.36 -0.88 35.70
CA ASP A 181 69.01 -0.84 37.12
C ASP A 181 68.47 0.56 37.46
N CYS A 182 67.19 0.61 37.85
CA CYS A 182 66.46 1.85 38.06
C CYS A 182 66.51 2.30 39.52
N LEU A 183 66.73 3.59 39.73
CA LEU A 183 66.57 4.21 41.05
C LEU A 183 65.11 4.08 41.53
N SER A 184 64.91 4.02 42.84
CA SER A 184 63.69 3.52 43.52
C SER A 184 62.34 4.08 43.05
N ILE A 185 62.35 5.30 42.49
CA ILE A 185 61.16 6.03 42.05
C ILE A 185 60.90 5.93 40.53
N TRP A 186 61.73 5.19 39.81
CA TRP A 186 61.66 4.97 38.37
C TRP A 186 61.45 3.49 38.04
N LYS A 187 60.63 3.23 37.02
CA LYS A 187 60.31 1.90 36.48
C LYS A 187 60.39 1.92 34.96
N GLY A 188 60.41 0.72 34.36
CA GLY A 188 60.56 0.52 32.92
C GLY A 188 61.91 -0.07 32.55
N ASN A 189 62.01 -0.64 31.36
CA ASN A 189 63.21 -1.34 30.90
C ASN A 189 64.39 -0.39 30.63
N LYS A 190 64.14 0.91 30.50
CA LYS A 190 65.15 1.97 30.40
C LYS A 190 65.02 3.00 31.53
N CYS A 191 64.29 2.71 32.60
CA CYS A 191 64.01 3.63 33.71
C CYS A 191 63.29 4.92 33.29
N GLU A 192 62.43 4.80 32.29
CA GLU A 192 61.78 5.93 31.62
C GLU A 192 60.47 6.41 32.28
N ARG A 193 59.88 5.62 33.19
CA ARG A 193 58.57 5.89 33.81
C ARG A 193 58.68 6.14 35.31
N PHE A 194 57.90 7.08 35.84
CA PHE A 194 57.84 7.41 37.27
C PHE A 194 56.80 6.53 37.98
N ASP A 195 57.12 5.96 39.15
CA ASP A 195 56.18 5.12 39.91
C ASP A 195 55.47 5.88 41.03
N SER A 196 54.25 6.34 40.75
CA SER A 196 53.42 7.08 41.70
C SER A 196 52.76 6.22 42.80
N CYS A 197 52.70 4.89 42.68
CA CYS A 197 52.01 4.02 43.65
C CYS A 197 52.78 3.84 44.98
N GLN A 198 54.05 4.28 45.05
CA GLN A 198 54.84 4.19 46.29
C GLN A 198 54.29 5.08 47.42
N PHE A 199 53.51 6.13 47.08
CA PHE A 199 52.94 7.09 48.03
C PHE A 199 51.41 7.03 48.13
N TRP A 200 50.76 6.04 47.52
CA TRP A 200 49.30 5.93 47.45
C TRP A 200 48.82 4.56 47.95
N THR A 201 47.96 4.53 48.98
CA THR A 201 47.46 3.28 49.59
C THR A 201 45.96 3.13 49.38
N CYS A 202 45.53 1.96 48.93
CA CYS A 202 44.12 1.60 48.76
C CYS A 202 43.60 0.83 49.99
N LYS A 203 42.40 1.15 50.46
CA LYS A 203 41.73 0.49 51.60
C LYS A 203 40.88 -0.70 51.14
N TYR A 204 40.48 -1.54 52.09
CA TYR A 204 39.57 -2.69 51.91
C TYR A 204 39.92 -3.62 50.72
N GLY A 205 41.21 -3.85 50.49
CA GLY A 205 41.70 -4.78 49.48
C GLY A 205 41.74 -4.23 48.04
N GLY A 206 41.63 -2.91 47.83
CA GLY A 206 41.81 -2.30 46.51
C GLY A 206 43.25 -2.38 45.99
N THR A 207 43.41 -2.35 44.66
CA THR A 207 44.71 -2.46 43.96
C THR A 207 45.15 -1.08 43.46
N CYS A 208 46.40 -0.66 43.70
CA CYS A 208 46.94 0.61 43.17
C CYS A 208 47.43 0.44 41.73
N LEU A 209 47.03 1.36 40.86
CA LEU A 209 47.45 1.43 39.46
C LEU A 209 47.92 2.86 39.12
N THR A 210 48.78 2.97 38.11
CA THR A 210 49.31 4.26 37.64
C THR A 210 48.70 4.61 36.27
N TYR A 211 48.11 5.80 36.15
CA TYR A 211 47.62 6.33 34.87
C TYR A 211 48.77 6.67 33.91
N PRO A 212 48.50 6.79 32.59
CA PRO A 212 49.50 7.17 31.58
C PRO A 212 50.21 8.50 31.84
N ASN A 213 49.61 9.39 32.65
CA ASN A 213 50.18 10.68 33.05
C ASN A 213 51.02 10.61 34.36
N ASN A 214 51.37 9.41 34.82
CA ASN A 214 52.11 9.13 36.06
C ASN A 214 51.40 9.56 37.37
N THR A 215 50.07 9.48 37.42
CA THR A 215 49.29 9.66 38.67
C THR A 215 48.73 8.32 39.17
N ALA A 216 48.73 8.10 40.49
CA ALA A 216 48.24 6.86 41.09
C ALA A 216 46.72 6.92 41.35
N TYR A 217 46.03 5.80 41.17
CA TYR A 217 44.63 5.62 41.55
C TYR A 217 44.37 4.21 42.09
N CYS A 218 43.27 4.05 42.83
CA CYS A 218 42.86 2.78 43.38
C CYS A 218 41.75 2.14 42.55
N GLN A 219 41.95 0.89 42.14
CA GLN A 219 40.89 0.02 41.65
C GLN A 219 40.22 -0.66 42.84
N CYS A 220 38.96 -0.30 43.11
CA CYS A 220 38.21 -0.78 44.29
C CYS A 220 37.54 -2.13 44.07
N VAL A 221 37.42 -2.90 45.15
CA VAL A 221 36.67 -4.16 45.20
C VAL A 221 35.16 -3.85 45.21
N THR A 222 34.35 -4.72 44.62
CA THR A 222 32.90 -4.57 44.49
C THR A 222 32.23 -4.14 45.80
N GLY A 223 31.46 -3.05 45.74
CA GLY A 223 30.76 -2.47 46.91
C GLY A 223 31.49 -1.32 47.61
N TYR A 224 32.74 -1.02 47.23
CA TYR A 224 33.51 0.12 47.75
C TYR A 224 33.86 1.12 46.65
N ASP A 225 33.99 2.39 47.02
CA ASP A 225 34.28 3.49 46.11
C ASP A 225 35.16 4.58 46.77
N GLY A 226 35.56 5.57 45.98
CA GLY A 226 36.40 6.71 46.35
C GLY A 226 37.88 6.51 46.03
N PRO A 227 38.69 7.59 46.12
CA PRO A 227 40.09 7.61 45.65
C PRO A 227 41.02 6.63 46.38
N HIS A 228 40.60 6.16 47.56
CA HIS A 228 41.29 5.16 48.35
C HIS A 228 40.40 3.96 48.69
N CYS A 229 39.27 3.76 47.99
CA CYS A 229 38.30 2.69 48.26
C CYS A 229 37.81 2.69 49.72
N GLY A 230 37.53 3.87 50.26
CA GLY A 230 37.17 4.05 51.67
C GLY A 230 35.67 4.22 51.93
N ALA A 231 34.88 4.46 50.89
CA ALA A 231 33.44 4.65 50.97
C ALA A 231 32.71 3.38 50.52
N ILE A 232 31.50 3.15 51.04
CA ILE A 232 30.58 2.16 50.46
C ILE A 232 30.01 2.78 49.19
N LYS A 233 30.06 2.04 48.08
CA LYS A 233 29.53 2.51 46.80
C LYS A 233 28.03 2.75 46.94
N ASP A 234 27.58 3.97 46.66
CA ASP A 234 26.16 4.25 46.55
C ASP A 234 25.65 3.75 45.21
N ASN A 235 24.88 2.66 45.23
CA ASN A 235 24.33 2.06 44.01
C ASN A 235 23.09 2.81 43.50
N CYS A 236 22.68 3.91 44.15
CA CYS A 236 21.60 4.78 43.70
C CYS A 236 22.08 6.07 43.00
N GLU A 237 23.38 6.22 42.70
CA GLU A 237 23.89 7.38 41.95
C GLU A 237 24.73 6.97 40.72
N PRO A 238 24.28 7.30 39.48
CA PRO A 238 22.97 7.90 39.15
C PRO A 238 21.82 6.94 39.44
N ASN A 239 20.62 7.47 39.71
CA ASN A 239 19.46 6.68 40.13
C ASN A 239 19.13 5.57 39.11
N PRO A 240 19.32 4.28 39.45
CA PRO A 240 19.07 3.19 38.54
C PRO A 240 17.57 2.91 38.37
N CYS A 241 16.71 3.44 39.24
CA CYS A 241 15.27 3.18 39.24
C CYS A 241 14.53 4.06 38.22
N VAL A 242 14.84 3.86 36.95
CA VAL A 242 14.29 4.63 35.83
C VAL A 242 13.31 3.81 35.02
N TYR A 243 12.22 4.43 34.62
CA TYR A 243 11.27 3.87 33.66
C TYR A 243 10.98 4.90 32.57
N GLU A 244 10.62 4.44 31.39
CA GLU A 244 10.29 5.31 30.27
C GLU A 244 8.78 5.34 30.04
N GLU A 245 8.22 6.55 30.01
CA GLU A 245 6.81 6.78 29.67
C GLU A 245 6.76 7.80 28.52
N PHE A 246 6.23 7.39 27.37
CA PHE A 246 6.18 8.19 26.13
C PHE A 246 7.53 8.82 25.71
N GLY A 247 8.64 8.10 25.90
CA GLY A 247 9.98 8.56 25.55
C GLY A 247 10.59 9.56 26.54
N VAL A 248 9.95 9.79 27.68
CA VAL A 248 10.46 10.59 28.79
C VAL A 248 10.93 9.65 29.90
N LYS A 249 12.21 9.76 30.28
CA LYS A 249 12.78 9.02 31.41
C LYS A 249 12.30 9.63 32.72
N ASN A 250 11.56 8.85 33.50
CA ASN A 250 11.10 9.21 34.83
C ASN A 250 11.85 8.38 35.87
N GLU A 251 12.18 9.00 37.00
CA GLU A 251 12.87 8.37 38.11
C GLU A 251 11.90 8.02 39.24
N THR A 252 12.13 6.88 39.88
CA THR A 252 11.38 6.42 41.06
C THR A 252 12.30 6.34 42.27
N THR A 253 11.74 5.98 43.43
CA THR A 253 12.49 5.98 44.69
C THR A 253 13.46 4.80 44.73
N CYS A 254 14.77 5.08 44.79
CA CYS A 254 15.84 4.11 44.99
C CYS A 254 16.29 4.03 46.45
N LYS A 255 16.49 2.82 46.96
CA LYS A 255 17.09 2.55 48.27
C LYS A 255 18.37 1.74 48.09
N SER A 256 19.50 2.36 48.42
CA SER A 256 20.84 1.76 48.33
C SER A 256 21.05 0.73 49.43
N ILE A 257 21.52 -0.48 49.06
CA ILE A 257 21.85 -1.56 50.01
C ILE A 257 23.26 -2.08 49.73
N PHE A 258 23.84 -2.88 50.64
CA PHE A 258 25.23 -3.32 50.51
C PHE A 258 25.42 -4.16 49.23
N ALA A 259 26.20 -3.60 48.28
CA ALA A 259 26.46 -4.16 46.96
C ALA A 259 25.24 -4.35 46.02
N ASP A 260 24.07 -3.79 46.34
CA ASP A 260 22.85 -3.86 45.51
C ASP A 260 21.96 -2.61 45.72
N PHE A 261 20.80 -2.52 45.07
CA PHE A 261 19.79 -1.47 45.28
C PHE A 261 18.36 -2.03 45.19
N LYS A 262 17.38 -1.27 45.68
CA LYS A 262 15.96 -1.62 45.57
C LYS A 262 15.11 -0.43 45.12
N CYS A 263 14.30 -0.65 44.08
CA CYS A 263 13.36 0.33 43.54
C CYS A 263 11.92 0.06 43.99
N ASP A 264 11.14 1.12 44.19
CA ASP A 264 9.68 1.05 44.39
C ASP A 264 8.96 1.31 43.04
N CYS A 265 8.70 0.25 42.28
CA CYS A 265 8.23 0.33 40.88
C CYS A 265 6.72 0.61 40.72
N PRO A 266 6.30 1.46 39.76
CA PRO A 266 4.89 1.71 39.44
C PRO A 266 4.23 0.53 38.71
N ALA A 267 2.91 0.42 38.83
CA ALA A 267 2.11 -0.65 38.19
C ALA A 267 2.26 -0.60 36.66
N GLY A 268 2.52 -1.75 36.03
CA GLY A 268 2.85 -1.86 34.59
C GLY A 268 4.35 -1.99 34.32
N THR A 269 5.22 -1.79 35.33
CA THR A 269 6.65 -2.10 35.26
C THR A 269 7.03 -3.29 36.13
N SER A 270 8.13 -3.94 35.76
CA SER A 270 8.70 -5.12 36.38
C SER A 270 10.23 -5.06 36.30
N GLY A 271 10.92 -5.93 37.03
CA GLY A 271 12.39 -5.90 37.13
C GLY A 271 12.93 -5.09 38.32
N LYS A 272 14.22 -5.26 38.61
CA LYS A 272 14.88 -4.68 39.81
C LYS A 272 15.10 -3.16 39.72
N ASP A 273 15.17 -2.63 38.51
CA ASP A 273 15.39 -1.23 38.15
C ASP A 273 14.13 -0.58 37.54
N CYS A 274 12.99 -1.29 37.54
CA CYS A 274 11.73 -0.89 36.90
C CYS A 274 11.81 -0.70 35.37
N SER A 275 12.84 -1.24 34.72
CA SER A 275 13.03 -1.14 33.27
C SER A 275 12.17 -2.12 32.45
N GLY A 276 11.65 -3.18 33.07
CA GLY A 276 10.88 -4.21 32.39
C GLY A 276 9.41 -3.80 32.23
N VAL A 277 9.04 -3.28 31.06
CA VAL A 277 7.64 -3.00 30.73
C VAL A 277 6.89 -4.33 30.50
N ILE A 278 5.69 -4.47 31.08
CA ILE A 278 4.85 -5.66 30.88
C ILE A 278 4.22 -5.57 29.48
N ASP A 279 4.50 -6.53 28.60
CA ASP A 279 4.02 -6.54 27.20
C ASP A 279 2.49 -6.72 27.11
N ASP A 280 1.79 -5.59 27.06
CA ASP A 280 0.34 -5.48 26.93
C ASP A 280 -0.15 -5.76 25.50
N CYS A 281 0.76 -5.84 24.51
CA CYS A 281 0.45 -6.13 23.12
C CYS A 281 0.10 -7.60 22.86
N ASN A 282 0.46 -8.51 23.77
CA ASN A 282 0.31 -9.94 23.57
C ASN A 282 -1.08 -10.45 24.03
N ARG A 283 -1.64 -11.43 23.28
CA ARG A 283 -2.97 -12.01 23.56
C ARG A 283 -2.79 -13.33 24.28
N THR A 284 -3.24 -13.44 25.53
CA THR A 284 -3.12 -14.68 26.30
C THR A 284 -3.99 -15.78 25.67
N GLY A 285 -3.38 -16.86 25.16
CA GLY A 285 -4.07 -18.15 24.94
C GLY A 285 -4.22 -18.68 23.50
N VAL A 286 -3.54 -18.15 22.48
CA VAL A 286 -3.48 -18.82 21.15
C VAL A 286 -2.10 -18.65 20.51
N ALA A 287 -1.53 -19.74 19.99
CA ALA A 287 -0.29 -19.73 19.24
C ALA A 287 -0.49 -19.19 17.81
N PHE A 288 -0.27 -17.89 17.56
CA PHE A 288 -0.22 -17.35 16.18
C PHE A 288 0.63 -16.07 16.08
N LYS A 289 1.10 -15.81 14.86
CA LYS A 289 1.86 -14.64 14.34
C LYS A 289 1.24 -13.25 14.59
N ASP A 290 0.13 -13.17 15.34
CA ASP A 290 -0.73 -11.99 15.44
C ASP A 290 -0.86 -11.49 16.91
N ASN A 291 -0.56 -10.21 17.15
CA ASN A 291 -0.75 -9.46 18.39
C ASN A 291 -2.13 -8.75 18.44
N ARG A 292 -2.44 -8.00 19.52
CA ARG A 292 -3.75 -7.33 19.67
C ARG A 292 -4.11 -6.29 18.60
N CYS A 293 -3.13 -5.81 17.84
CA CYS A 293 -3.29 -4.75 16.83
C CYS A 293 -3.32 -5.27 15.39
N ASN A 294 -2.69 -6.42 15.12
CA ASN A 294 -2.47 -6.90 13.75
C ASN A 294 -3.40 -8.06 13.35
N THR A 295 -4.53 -8.20 14.06
CA THR A 295 -5.54 -9.22 13.74
C THR A 295 -6.16 -8.98 12.36
N VAL A 296 -6.43 -7.72 12.02
CA VAL A 296 -7.01 -7.29 10.74
C VAL A 296 -5.98 -6.53 9.91
N ASP A 297 -5.37 -5.48 10.46
CA ASP A 297 -4.27 -4.77 9.83
C ASP A 297 -2.95 -5.52 10.03
N LYS A 298 -2.57 -6.37 9.08
CA LYS A 298 -1.31 -7.15 9.16
C LYS A 298 -0.04 -6.29 9.25
N GLY A 299 -0.12 -4.99 8.94
CA GLY A 299 0.97 -4.03 9.08
C GLY A 299 0.92 -3.17 10.35
N ALA A 300 -0.12 -3.34 11.20
CA ALA A 300 -0.26 -2.55 12.42
C ALA A 300 0.87 -2.85 13.42
N VAL A 301 1.46 -1.79 13.93
CA VAL A 301 2.51 -1.85 14.94
C VAL A 301 1.85 -1.65 16.30
N CYS A 302 1.93 -2.65 17.17
CA CYS A 302 1.53 -2.46 18.56
C CYS A 302 2.67 -1.78 19.32
N LEU A 303 2.36 -0.63 19.93
CA LEU A 303 3.25 0.03 20.87
C LEU A 303 2.81 -0.36 22.27
N ASP A 304 3.73 -1.00 22.97
CA ASP A 304 3.57 -1.38 24.36
C ASP A 304 3.72 -0.16 25.26
N GLY A 305 2.84 -0.03 26.25
CA GLY A 305 2.78 1.08 27.20
C GLY A 305 2.77 0.55 28.63
N LEU A 306 2.57 1.45 29.60
CA LEU A 306 2.57 1.05 31.01
C LEU A 306 1.17 0.58 31.42
N ASN A 307 0.92 -0.73 31.34
CA ASN A 307 -0.39 -1.33 31.66
C ASN A 307 -1.49 -0.91 30.66
N GLU A 308 -1.08 -0.50 29.46
CA GLU A 308 -1.91 -0.11 28.33
C GLU A 308 -1.14 -0.37 27.04
N TYR A 309 -1.83 -0.70 25.95
CA TYR A 309 -1.21 -0.81 24.64
C TYR A 309 -1.86 0.18 23.68
N ARG A 310 -1.05 0.71 22.76
CA ARG A 310 -1.51 1.60 21.70
C ARG A 310 -1.16 1.01 20.36
N CYS A 311 -2.17 0.78 19.53
CA CYS A 311 -1.93 0.37 18.16
C CYS A 311 -1.63 1.59 17.28
N VAL A 312 -0.50 1.54 16.56
CA VAL A 312 -0.23 2.42 15.41
C VAL A 312 -0.67 1.69 14.17
N CYS A 313 -1.80 2.13 13.65
CA CYS A 313 -2.40 1.55 12.47
C CYS A 313 -1.66 2.01 11.21
N SER A 314 -1.61 1.13 10.22
CA SER A 314 -1.27 1.50 8.85
C SER A 314 -2.23 2.60 8.37
N ALA A 315 -1.81 3.40 7.38
CA ALA A 315 -2.54 4.59 6.92
C ALA A 315 -4.04 4.35 6.56
N ASN A 316 -4.42 3.10 6.31
CA ASN A 316 -5.77 2.70 5.93
C ASN A 316 -6.61 2.14 7.08
N TYR A 317 -6.13 2.13 8.33
CA TYR A 317 -6.81 1.58 9.50
C TYR A 317 -6.76 2.54 10.70
N THR A 318 -7.68 2.34 11.64
CA THR A 318 -7.91 3.19 12.82
C THR A 318 -8.71 2.42 13.89
N GLY A 319 -9.02 3.08 15.00
CA GLY A 319 -9.59 2.47 16.19
C GLY A 319 -8.53 1.84 17.10
N GLN A 320 -8.95 1.49 18.32
CA GLN A 320 -8.03 1.12 19.40
C GLN A 320 -7.17 -0.12 19.06
N ASN A 321 -7.70 -1.05 18.27
CA ASN A 321 -7.03 -2.29 17.88
C ASN A 321 -6.69 -2.37 16.37
N CYS A 322 -6.74 -1.24 15.65
CA CYS A 322 -6.59 -1.20 14.18
C CYS A 322 -7.50 -2.17 13.41
N ALA A 323 -8.64 -2.51 14.00
CA ALA A 323 -9.63 -3.39 13.41
C ALA A 323 -10.55 -2.67 12.41
N MET A 324 -10.60 -1.33 12.48
CA MET A 324 -11.51 -0.52 11.67
C MET A 324 -10.73 0.16 10.55
N SER A 325 -11.22 0.12 9.31
CA SER A 325 -10.56 0.86 8.23
C SER A 325 -10.76 2.38 8.36
N MET A 326 -9.79 3.18 7.94
CA MET A 326 -9.89 4.64 7.89
C MET A 326 -11.02 5.11 6.96
N ILE A 327 -11.36 4.30 5.95
CA ILE A 327 -12.50 4.57 5.06
C ILE A 327 -13.80 4.47 5.87
N VAL A 328 -13.96 3.39 6.65
CA VAL A 328 -15.11 3.17 7.53
C VAL A 328 -15.27 4.28 8.56
N TRP A 329 -14.19 4.67 9.23
CA TRP A 329 -14.23 5.73 10.25
C TRP A 329 -14.60 7.10 9.68
N LYS A 330 -14.06 7.47 8.51
CA LYS A 330 -14.40 8.74 7.84
C LYS A 330 -15.88 8.79 7.45
N VAL A 331 -16.43 7.67 7.00
CA VAL A 331 -17.86 7.55 6.70
C VAL A 331 -18.68 7.67 7.99
N ALA A 332 -18.33 6.95 9.07
CA ALA A 332 -19.04 7.02 10.35
C ALA A 332 -19.09 8.43 10.96
N GLN A 333 -18.01 9.22 10.83
CA GLN A 333 -17.98 10.61 11.28
C GLN A 333 -18.87 11.54 10.46
N ALA A 334 -19.05 11.27 9.16
CA ALA A 334 -19.94 12.04 8.31
C ALA A 334 -21.43 11.86 8.68
N PHE A 335 -21.78 10.74 9.33
CA PHE A 335 -23.15 10.39 9.70
C PHE A 335 -23.44 10.48 11.22
N GLY A 336 -22.59 11.15 12.00
CA GLY A 336 -22.90 11.51 13.39
C GLY A 336 -22.63 10.43 14.46
N GLY A 337 -21.83 9.40 14.17
CA GLY A 337 -21.26 8.51 15.19
C GLY A 337 -22.27 7.68 16.00
N LEU A 338 -23.06 6.84 15.32
CA LEU A 338 -23.92 5.82 15.95
C LEU A 338 -23.25 4.45 15.95
N ASP A 339 -23.30 3.73 17.08
CA ASP A 339 -22.84 2.33 17.21
C ASP A 339 -23.53 1.38 16.20
N ASP A 340 -24.77 1.70 15.79
CA ASP A 340 -25.51 0.95 14.76
C ASP A 340 -24.90 1.08 13.34
N VAL A 341 -24.19 2.18 13.06
CA VAL A 341 -23.50 2.38 11.78
C VAL A 341 -22.22 1.55 11.73
N ILE A 342 -21.57 1.32 12.88
CA ILE A 342 -20.31 0.57 12.99
C ILE A 342 -20.53 -0.90 12.64
N ASN A 343 -21.59 -1.54 13.14
CA ASN A 343 -21.93 -2.93 12.81
C ASN A 343 -22.22 -3.12 11.31
N LEU A 344 -22.93 -2.16 10.70
CA LEU A 344 -23.21 -2.16 9.27
C LEU A 344 -21.94 -1.92 8.42
N LEU A 345 -20.99 -1.13 8.96
CA LEU A 345 -19.69 -0.87 8.35
C LEU A 345 -18.73 -2.07 8.47
N GLU A 346 -18.81 -2.89 9.52
CA GLU A 346 -18.08 -4.15 9.63
C GLU A 346 -18.56 -5.18 8.59
N ASP A 347 -19.88 -5.29 8.36
CA ASP A 347 -20.45 -6.13 7.28
C ASP A 347 -20.00 -5.66 5.89
N VAL A 348 -19.92 -4.34 5.70
CA VAL A 348 -19.39 -3.65 4.52
C VAL A 348 -17.89 -3.96 4.27
N VAL A 349 -17.09 -4.13 5.33
CA VAL A 349 -15.67 -4.50 5.23
C VAL A 349 -15.51 -5.99 4.90
N GLN A 350 -16.36 -6.84 5.44
CA GLN A 350 -16.35 -8.28 5.12
C GLN A 350 -16.89 -8.59 3.72
N SER A 351 -17.73 -7.72 3.16
CA SER A 351 -18.26 -7.81 1.79
C SER A 351 -18.25 -6.44 1.11
N PRO A 352 -17.18 -6.10 0.37
CA PRO A 352 -17.08 -4.82 -0.35
C PRO A 352 -18.21 -4.54 -1.34
N SER A 353 -18.94 -5.58 -1.77
CA SER A 353 -20.17 -5.46 -2.57
C SER A 353 -21.30 -4.76 -1.82
N LEU A 354 -21.38 -4.90 -0.48
CA LEU A 354 -22.41 -4.29 0.34
C LEU A 354 -22.32 -2.75 0.33
N ILE A 355 -21.10 -2.20 0.19
CA ILE A 355 -20.87 -0.75 0.04
C ILE A 355 -21.58 -0.22 -1.20
N LYS A 356 -21.53 -0.97 -2.31
CA LYS A 356 -22.11 -0.55 -3.59
C LYS A 356 -23.63 -0.35 -3.48
N ASP A 357 -24.29 -1.16 -2.65
CA ASP A 357 -25.73 -1.08 -2.44
C ASP A 357 -26.11 -0.05 -1.35
N LEU A 358 -25.25 0.08 -0.32
CA LEU A 358 -25.52 0.95 0.83
C LEU A 358 -25.22 2.43 0.57
N MET A 359 -24.17 2.73 -0.22
CA MET A 359 -23.77 4.11 -0.50
C MET A 359 -24.88 4.93 -1.17
N PRO A 360 -25.54 4.47 -2.23
CA PRO A 360 -26.66 5.19 -2.84
C PRO A 360 -27.81 5.44 -1.85
N PHE A 361 -28.06 4.51 -0.94
CA PHE A 361 -29.09 4.64 0.10
C PHE A 361 -28.74 5.75 1.10
N LEU A 362 -27.49 5.80 1.56
CA LEU A 362 -26.99 6.85 2.44
C LEU A 362 -26.99 8.23 1.75
N LEU A 363 -26.57 8.29 0.49
CA LEU A 363 -26.58 9.53 -0.29
C LEU A 363 -27.99 10.06 -0.46
N GLY A 364 -28.96 9.18 -0.72
CA GLY A 364 -30.37 9.54 -0.89
C GLY A 364 -31.00 10.25 0.32
N GLN A 365 -30.41 10.12 1.52
CA GLN A 365 -30.87 10.80 2.74
C GLN A 365 -30.37 12.24 2.88
N LEU A 366 -29.37 12.63 2.11
CA LEU A 366 -28.80 13.98 2.14
C LEU A 366 -29.65 14.96 1.32
N ASP A 367 -29.57 16.25 1.65
CA ASP A 367 -30.21 17.30 0.86
C ASP A 367 -29.67 17.33 -0.58
N LYS A 368 -30.55 17.63 -1.55
CA LYS A 368 -30.21 17.65 -2.98
C LYS A 368 -29.04 18.57 -3.34
N ASP A 369 -28.90 19.68 -2.64
CA ASP A 369 -27.79 20.63 -2.85
C ASP A 369 -26.46 20.02 -2.39
N ASN A 370 -26.45 19.35 -1.24
CA ASN A 370 -25.27 18.66 -0.72
C ASN A 370 -24.90 17.46 -1.60
N GLN A 371 -25.89 16.69 -2.04
CA GLN A 371 -25.72 15.60 -2.99
C GLN A 371 -25.01 16.07 -4.27
N SER A 372 -25.50 17.14 -4.89
CA SER A 372 -24.93 17.66 -6.14
C SER A 372 -23.54 18.28 -5.94
N ALA A 373 -23.27 18.89 -4.79
CA ALA A 373 -21.98 19.50 -4.46
C ALA A 373 -20.84 18.49 -4.26
N MET A 374 -21.16 17.25 -3.86
CA MET A 374 -20.18 16.17 -3.68
C MET A 374 -19.82 15.44 -4.98
N SER A 375 -20.59 15.65 -6.06
CA SER A 375 -20.37 15.02 -7.35
C SER A 375 -19.60 15.95 -8.30
N TRP A 376 -19.03 15.39 -9.38
CA TRP A 376 -18.31 16.18 -10.37
C TRP A 376 -19.17 17.25 -11.03
N GLY A 377 -18.60 18.45 -11.19
CA GLY A 377 -19.21 19.55 -11.93
C GLY A 377 -18.88 19.51 -13.42
N TYR A 378 -19.53 20.34 -14.22
CA TYR A 378 -19.25 20.41 -15.66
C TYR A 378 -17.80 20.85 -15.95
N LYS A 379 -17.16 21.64 -15.07
CA LYS A 379 -15.76 22.06 -15.21
C LYS A 379 -14.77 20.92 -14.97
N ASP A 380 -15.17 19.91 -14.22
CA ASP A 380 -14.33 18.75 -13.91
C ASP A 380 -14.29 17.76 -15.06
N LEU A 381 -15.41 17.63 -15.77
CA LEU A 381 -15.61 16.63 -16.81
C LEU A 381 -15.43 17.19 -18.23
N PHE A 382 -15.93 18.38 -18.56
CA PHE A 382 -15.88 18.91 -19.93
C PHE A 382 -14.59 19.68 -20.21
N VAL A 383 -13.83 19.24 -21.22
CA VAL A 383 -12.76 20.04 -21.82
C VAL A 383 -13.36 20.99 -22.85
N TRP A 384 -14.14 20.45 -23.78
CA TRP A 384 -14.96 21.21 -24.71
C TRP A 384 -16.17 20.39 -25.17
N ALA A 385 -17.22 21.09 -25.61
CA ALA A 385 -18.37 20.48 -26.27
C ALA A 385 -18.75 21.30 -27.49
N SER A 386 -19.26 20.66 -28.53
CA SER A 386 -19.75 21.32 -29.72
C SER A 386 -20.96 20.60 -30.31
N TYR A 387 -21.78 21.35 -31.04
CA TYR A 387 -22.87 20.83 -31.84
C TYR A 387 -22.89 21.52 -33.20
N GLU A 388 -22.88 20.73 -34.27
CA GLU A 388 -22.70 21.21 -35.64
C GLU A 388 -21.48 22.14 -35.79
N LYS A 389 -20.35 21.78 -35.15
CA LYS A 389 -19.09 22.56 -35.08
C LYS A 389 -19.19 23.92 -34.39
N ASN A 390 -20.31 24.24 -33.74
CA ASN A 390 -20.41 25.41 -32.88
C ASN A 390 -20.12 25.00 -31.45
N GLU A 391 -19.21 25.71 -30.79
CA GLU A 391 -18.86 25.48 -29.40
C GLU A 391 -20.09 25.71 -28.50
N LEU A 392 -20.30 24.78 -27.58
CA LEU A 392 -21.34 24.82 -26.55
C LEU A 392 -20.71 25.24 -25.23
N SER A 393 -21.49 25.92 -24.39
CA SER A 393 -21.10 26.22 -23.02
C SER A 393 -21.76 25.22 -22.07
N PRO A 394 -21.01 24.27 -21.45
CA PRO A 394 -21.59 23.23 -20.61
C PRO A 394 -22.49 23.77 -19.48
N GLY A 395 -22.12 24.88 -18.85
CA GLY A 395 -22.91 25.50 -17.78
C GLY A 395 -24.19 26.24 -18.23
N LYS A 396 -24.48 26.33 -19.53
CA LYS A 396 -25.68 27.02 -20.06
C LYS A 396 -26.50 26.17 -21.02
N ASP A 397 -25.83 25.36 -21.84
CA ASP A 397 -26.48 24.58 -22.90
C ASP A 397 -26.90 23.17 -22.45
N PHE A 398 -26.53 22.77 -21.23
CA PHE A 398 -26.87 21.48 -20.64
C PHE A 398 -27.72 21.68 -19.39
N TYR A 399 -28.63 20.74 -19.18
CA TYR A 399 -29.37 20.62 -17.93
C TYR A 399 -28.60 19.69 -16.98
N GLN A 400 -28.39 20.13 -15.74
CA GLN A 400 -27.75 19.32 -14.71
C GLN A 400 -28.83 18.74 -13.80
N SER A 401 -28.83 17.42 -13.67
CA SER A 401 -29.66 16.68 -12.71
C SER A 401 -28.79 15.79 -11.83
N PHE A 402 -29.25 15.48 -10.62
CA PHE A 402 -28.58 14.53 -9.73
C PHE A 402 -29.39 13.24 -9.64
N ASP A 403 -28.71 12.11 -9.81
CA ASP A 403 -29.24 10.77 -9.55
C ASP A 403 -28.40 10.11 -8.44
N THR A 404 -29.04 9.40 -7.53
CA THR A 404 -28.38 8.81 -6.34
C THR A 404 -27.34 7.74 -6.69
N THR A 405 -27.45 7.14 -7.88
CA THR A 405 -26.55 6.08 -8.36
C THR A 405 -25.55 6.62 -9.39
N LEU A 406 -25.99 7.53 -10.27
CA LEU A 406 -25.14 8.09 -11.34
C LEU A 406 -24.41 9.39 -10.96
N GLY A 407 -24.81 10.05 -9.88
CA GLY A 407 -24.31 11.36 -9.49
C GLY A 407 -24.85 12.49 -10.38
N ASN A 408 -24.06 13.55 -10.59
CA ASN A 408 -24.40 14.65 -11.50
C ASN A 408 -24.40 14.17 -12.95
N CYS A 409 -25.57 14.24 -13.59
CA CYS A 409 -25.79 13.97 -15.00
C CYS A 409 -25.93 15.30 -15.77
N PHE A 410 -25.34 15.37 -16.96
CA PHE A 410 -25.38 16.55 -17.82
C PHE A 410 -26.09 16.21 -19.13
N THR A 411 -27.29 16.75 -19.32
CA THR A 411 -28.17 16.39 -20.44
C THR A 411 -28.21 17.52 -21.47
N PHE A 412 -27.65 17.26 -22.65
CA PHE A 412 -27.76 18.16 -23.79
C PHE A 412 -29.18 18.08 -24.39
N ASN A 413 -29.77 19.24 -24.72
CA ASN A 413 -31.09 19.34 -25.34
C ASN A 413 -32.26 18.76 -24.49
N HIS A 414 -32.12 18.76 -23.17
CA HIS A 414 -33.17 18.36 -22.22
C HIS A 414 -34.42 19.26 -22.32
N HIS A 415 -35.62 18.76 -21.96
CA HIS A 415 -36.88 19.53 -22.03
C HIS A 415 -36.85 20.84 -21.21
N GLU A 416 -36.09 20.91 -20.13
CA GLU A 416 -35.91 22.13 -19.32
C GLU A 416 -34.84 23.11 -19.87
N CYS A 417 -34.03 22.71 -20.86
CA CYS A 417 -33.06 23.62 -21.45
C CYS A 417 -33.77 24.78 -22.17
N PRO A 418 -33.33 26.04 -21.95
CA PRO A 418 -33.93 27.22 -22.57
C PRO A 418 -33.75 27.24 -24.09
N ARG A 419 -32.68 26.61 -24.60
CA ARG A 419 -32.38 26.52 -26.03
C ARG A 419 -32.56 25.08 -26.51
N LYS A 420 -33.35 24.91 -27.56
CA LYS A 420 -33.54 23.62 -28.26
C LYS A 420 -32.69 23.55 -29.51
N TRP A 421 -32.12 22.38 -29.75
CA TRP A 421 -31.26 22.10 -30.88
C TRP A 421 -31.91 21.04 -31.78
N SER A 422 -31.89 21.31 -33.08
CA SER A 422 -32.41 20.41 -34.11
C SER A 422 -31.32 20.16 -35.14
N SER A 423 -31.14 18.89 -35.53
CA SER A 423 -30.10 18.50 -36.49
C SER A 423 -30.50 18.95 -37.90
N ARG A 424 -29.61 19.71 -38.54
CA ARG A 424 -29.75 20.20 -39.92
C ARG A 424 -28.86 19.43 -40.89
N LYS A 425 -27.83 18.77 -40.37
CA LYS A 425 -26.86 17.98 -41.15
C LYS A 425 -26.71 16.59 -40.54
N SER A 426 -26.68 15.57 -41.39
CA SER A 426 -26.34 14.21 -40.98
C SER A 426 -24.82 13.99 -40.95
N GLY A 427 -24.39 12.95 -40.24
CA GLY A 427 -22.98 12.59 -40.11
C GLY A 427 -22.28 13.34 -38.98
N LEU A 428 -21.00 13.02 -38.77
CA LEU A 428 -20.19 13.50 -37.64
C LEU A 428 -20.19 15.03 -37.51
N ASP A 429 -20.04 15.73 -38.64
CA ASP A 429 -20.02 17.20 -38.73
C ASP A 429 -21.32 17.88 -38.25
N GLY A 430 -22.44 17.17 -38.29
CA GLY A 430 -23.75 17.65 -37.86
C GLY A 430 -24.18 17.15 -36.48
N GLY A 431 -23.30 16.41 -35.81
CA GLY A 431 -23.56 15.78 -34.53
C GLY A 431 -23.15 16.62 -33.33
N PHE A 432 -23.39 16.05 -32.16
CA PHE A 432 -22.81 16.46 -30.89
C PHE A 432 -21.44 15.82 -30.73
N GLN A 433 -20.46 16.60 -30.29
CA GLN A 433 -19.14 16.11 -29.93
C GLN A 433 -18.69 16.74 -28.62
N ALA A 434 -18.06 15.96 -27.74
CA ALA A 434 -17.47 16.47 -26.52
C ALA A 434 -16.17 15.75 -26.21
N LEU A 435 -15.13 16.52 -25.88
CA LEU A 435 -13.93 15.99 -25.26
C LEU A 435 -14.09 16.14 -23.75
N MET A 436 -13.98 15.04 -23.05
CA MET A 436 -14.24 14.97 -21.61
C MET A 436 -13.10 14.25 -20.87
N ARG A 437 -12.98 14.52 -19.57
CA ARG A 437 -12.07 13.85 -18.65
C ARG A 437 -12.85 12.81 -17.84
N VAL A 438 -12.28 11.61 -17.71
CA VAL A 438 -12.88 10.53 -16.95
C VAL A 438 -12.62 10.70 -15.45
N ARG A 439 -11.50 11.32 -15.05
CA ARG A 439 -11.05 11.56 -13.66
C ARG A 439 -10.79 10.30 -12.87
N GLN A 440 -10.10 9.34 -13.49
CA GLN A 440 -9.72 8.06 -12.86
C GLN A 440 -8.97 8.22 -11.54
N ASP A 441 -8.23 9.31 -11.38
CA ASP A 441 -7.49 9.67 -10.17
C ASP A 441 -8.40 9.92 -8.96
N GLN A 442 -9.68 10.21 -9.18
CA GLN A 442 -10.66 10.53 -8.13
C GLN A 442 -11.69 9.43 -7.89
N TYR A 443 -11.51 8.27 -8.51
CA TYR A 443 -12.47 7.18 -8.38
C TYR A 443 -12.42 6.58 -6.98
N LEU A 444 -13.59 6.13 -6.50
CA LEU A 444 -13.67 5.32 -5.29
C LEU A 444 -12.99 3.98 -5.56
N ALA A 445 -12.22 3.48 -4.59
CA ALA A 445 -11.34 2.31 -4.76
C ALA A 445 -12.06 1.01 -5.17
N TRP A 446 -13.39 0.93 -5.03
CA TRP A 446 -14.23 -0.22 -5.39
C TRP A 446 -14.92 -0.09 -6.75
N ILE A 447 -14.66 0.96 -7.53
CA ILE A 447 -15.18 1.11 -8.88
C ILE A 447 -14.28 0.37 -9.87
N ASP A 448 -14.81 -0.68 -10.48
CA ASP A 448 -14.04 -1.59 -11.34
C ASP A 448 -13.89 -1.07 -12.79
N THR A 449 -14.72 -0.12 -13.22
CA THR A 449 -14.75 0.36 -14.61
C THR A 449 -14.58 1.87 -14.71
N ALA A 450 -13.45 2.28 -15.29
CA ALA A 450 -13.19 3.66 -15.70
C ALA A 450 -13.91 3.99 -17.02
N SER A 451 -15.05 4.66 -16.95
CA SER A 451 -15.74 5.19 -18.13
C SER A 451 -16.78 6.24 -17.76
N LEU A 452 -17.06 7.15 -18.69
CA LEU A 452 -18.26 7.96 -18.65
C LEU A 452 -19.43 7.17 -19.26
N LEU A 453 -20.60 7.24 -18.61
CA LEU A 453 -21.82 6.59 -19.10
C LEU A 453 -22.60 7.58 -19.98
N VAL A 454 -22.81 7.21 -21.23
CA VAL A 454 -23.53 8.04 -22.21
C VAL A 454 -24.88 7.42 -22.51
N PHE A 455 -25.94 8.21 -22.35
CA PHE A 455 -27.32 7.82 -22.60
C PHE A 455 -27.88 8.62 -23.78
N VAL A 456 -28.70 7.99 -24.62
CA VAL A 456 -29.43 8.66 -25.71
C VAL A 456 -30.92 8.40 -25.50
N HIS A 457 -31.66 9.44 -25.16
CA HIS A 457 -33.08 9.35 -24.80
C HIS A 457 -33.87 10.55 -25.34
N PRO A 458 -35.22 10.47 -25.39
CA PRO A 458 -36.10 11.59 -25.67
C PRO A 458 -35.97 12.73 -24.63
N PRO A 459 -36.21 14.00 -25.01
CA PRO A 459 -36.00 15.15 -24.10
C PRO A 459 -36.83 15.13 -22.80
N GLU A 460 -37.99 14.49 -22.84
CA GLU A 460 -38.99 14.43 -21.75
C GLU A 460 -38.87 13.15 -20.90
N GLU A 461 -37.99 12.21 -21.27
CA GLU A 461 -37.82 10.94 -20.55
C GLU A 461 -36.75 11.05 -19.45
N SER A 462 -37.06 10.50 -18.27
CA SER A 462 -36.11 10.34 -17.18
C SER A 462 -35.17 9.15 -17.43
N ILE A 463 -33.88 9.31 -17.09
CA ILE A 463 -32.88 8.24 -17.20
C ILE A 463 -32.68 7.50 -15.87
N PHE A 464 -32.31 6.22 -15.96
CA PHE A 464 -31.99 5.38 -14.81
C PHE A 464 -30.63 4.72 -15.02
N ALA A 465 -29.97 4.27 -13.95
CA ALA A 465 -28.67 3.61 -14.03
C ALA A 465 -28.71 2.32 -14.90
N GLU A 466 -29.87 1.65 -14.92
CA GLU A 466 -30.12 0.44 -15.69
C GLU A 466 -30.55 0.72 -17.14
N SER A 467 -30.81 1.98 -17.50
CA SER A 467 -31.14 2.35 -18.88
C SER A 467 -30.02 1.96 -19.85
N VAL A 468 -30.39 1.77 -21.12
CA VAL A 468 -29.43 1.44 -22.18
C VAL A 468 -28.37 2.53 -22.25
N ARG A 469 -27.12 2.13 -22.05
CA ARG A 469 -25.98 3.04 -21.88
C ARG A 469 -24.78 2.60 -22.69
N TYR A 470 -24.00 3.57 -23.12
CA TYR A 470 -22.77 3.39 -23.87
C TYR A 470 -21.59 3.84 -23.02
N GLN A 471 -20.61 2.96 -22.83
CA GLN A 471 -19.45 3.26 -22.00
C GLN A 471 -18.39 3.98 -22.85
N ALA A 472 -18.11 5.24 -22.49
CA ALA A 472 -17.04 6.02 -23.08
C ALA A 472 -15.79 5.87 -22.21
N SER A 473 -14.90 4.96 -22.60
CA SER A 473 -13.67 4.66 -21.85
C SER A 473 -12.57 5.70 -22.09
N PRO A 474 -11.64 5.89 -21.15
CA PRO A 474 -10.47 6.74 -21.33
C PRO A 474 -9.62 6.30 -22.53
N ASN A 475 -8.82 7.24 -23.06
CA ASN A 475 -7.92 7.08 -24.20
C ASN A 475 -8.63 6.61 -25.50
N THR A 476 -9.93 6.88 -25.62
CA THR A 476 -10.73 6.40 -26.75
C THR A 476 -11.65 7.48 -27.32
N SER A 477 -12.03 7.28 -28.59
CA SER A 477 -13.10 8.00 -29.27
C SER A 477 -14.30 7.07 -29.37
N THR A 478 -15.37 7.44 -28.68
CA THR A 478 -16.63 6.73 -28.64
C THR A 478 -17.60 7.39 -29.61
N MET A 479 -18.04 6.63 -30.61
CA MET A 479 -19.01 7.04 -31.62
C MET A 479 -20.34 6.33 -31.37
N ILE A 480 -21.40 7.11 -31.17
CA ILE A 480 -22.77 6.64 -30.97
C ILE A 480 -23.61 7.14 -32.14
N ILE A 481 -24.22 6.21 -32.86
CA ILE A 481 -24.95 6.47 -34.10
C ILE A 481 -26.42 6.12 -33.88
N PRO A 482 -27.22 7.04 -33.30
CA PRO A 482 -28.62 6.77 -32.99
C PRO A 482 -29.53 6.83 -34.22
N ILE A 483 -30.53 5.97 -34.22
CA ILE A 483 -31.63 5.89 -35.17
C ILE A 483 -32.93 6.01 -34.37
N ARG A 484 -33.68 7.08 -34.63
CA ARG A 484 -34.95 7.33 -33.93
C ARG A 484 -36.07 6.48 -34.52
N ASN A 485 -36.68 5.67 -33.67
CA ASN A 485 -37.90 4.91 -33.93
C ASN A 485 -39.04 5.52 -33.11
N ALA A 486 -40.15 5.86 -33.75
CA ALA A 486 -41.36 6.33 -33.09
C ALA A 486 -42.42 5.25 -33.13
N TYR A 487 -43.03 4.94 -31.99
CA TYR A 487 -44.12 3.98 -31.85
C TYR A 487 -45.41 4.70 -31.50
N SER A 488 -46.50 4.29 -32.15
CA SER A 488 -47.86 4.77 -31.88
C SER A 488 -48.78 3.56 -31.75
N ARG A 489 -49.34 3.36 -30.56
CA ARG A 489 -50.20 2.23 -30.21
C ARG A 489 -51.66 2.68 -30.08
N LEU A 490 -52.59 1.79 -30.41
CA LEU A 490 -54.01 2.04 -30.26
C LEU A 490 -54.48 1.66 -28.85
N ASP A 491 -55.38 2.49 -28.31
CA ASP A 491 -55.94 2.31 -26.97
C ASP A 491 -57.41 1.83 -27.03
N GLY A 492 -57.96 1.43 -25.89
CA GLY A 492 -59.35 1.05 -25.69
C GLY A 492 -59.67 -0.33 -26.25
N LYS A 493 -60.43 -0.39 -27.35
CA LYS A 493 -60.90 -1.67 -27.93
C LYS A 493 -59.79 -2.48 -28.61
N TYR A 494 -58.66 -1.84 -28.89
CA TYR A 494 -57.55 -2.44 -29.64
C TYR A 494 -56.40 -2.92 -28.73
N GLY A 495 -56.30 -2.37 -27.52
CA GLY A 495 -55.22 -2.63 -26.59
C GLY A 495 -55.30 -1.71 -25.37
N THR A 496 -54.33 -1.85 -24.47
CA THR A 496 -54.19 -0.98 -23.31
C THR A 496 -52.83 -0.29 -23.39
N CYS A 497 -52.85 1.04 -23.40
CA CYS A 497 -51.64 1.85 -23.33
C CYS A 497 -51.91 3.11 -22.52
N ILE A 498 -50.86 3.70 -21.95
CA ILE A 498 -50.97 4.88 -21.11
C ILE A 498 -50.73 6.14 -21.95
N LYS A 499 -51.64 7.12 -21.86
CA LYS A 499 -51.46 8.42 -22.54
C LYS A 499 -50.90 9.48 -21.61
N ASN A 500 -51.37 9.50 -20.37
CA ASN A 500 -50.92 10.45 -19.36
C ASN A 500 -50.57 9.74 -18.07
N VAL A 501 -49.59 10.29 -17.35
CA VAL A 501 -49.12 9.78 -16.06
C VAL A 501 -50.27 9.61 -15.04
N SER A 502 -51.28 10.49 -15.07
CA SER A 502 -52.46 10.42 -14.18
C SER A 502 -53.32 9.16 -14.31
N GLU A 503 -53.14 8.37 -15.37
CA GLU A 503 -53.86 7.09 -15.56
C GLU A 503 -53.28 5.97 -14.68
N VAL A 504 -52.11 6.19 -14.08
CA VAL A 504 -51.41 5.22 -13.22
C VAL A 504 -51.24 5.83 -11.82
N GLY A 505 -51.55 5.06 -10.77
CA GLY A 505 -51.41 5.53 -9.38
C GLY A 505 -49.95 5.63 -8.92
N SER A 506 -49.11 4.70 -9.38
CA SER A 506 -47.74 4.48 -8.89
C SER A 506 -46.71 5.06 -9.86
N TYR A 507 -46.56 6.38 -9.91
CA TYR A 507 -45.53 7.04 -10.75
C TYR A 507 -45.03 8.35 -10.12
N TYR A 508 -43.73 8.41 -9.81
CA TYR A 508 -43.12 9.50 -9.03
C TYR A 508 -42.05 10.31 -9.78
N TYR A 509 -41.85 10.03 -11.06
CA TYR A 509 -40.86 10.72 -11.90
C TYR A 509 -41.48 11.90 -12.65
N THR A 510 -40.64 12.81 -13.11
CA THR A 510 -41.04 13.94 -13.94
C THR A 510 -40.97 13.58 -15.42
N GLY A 511 -41.82 14.21 -16.24
CA GLY A 511 -41.82 14.05 -17.69
C GLY A 511 -42.87 13.05 -18.18
N ASP A 512 -42.58 12.44 -19.33
CA ASP A 512 -43.50 11.51 -19.97
C ASP A 512 -43.52 10.13 -19.29
N TYR A 513 -44.68 9.47 -19.31
CA TYR A 513 -44.84 8.15 -18.73
C TYR A 513 -43.89 7.12 -19.39
N THR A 514 -43.19 6.37 -18.55
CA THR A 514 -42.37 5.22 -18.95
C THR A 514 -42.73 3.99 -18.14
N THR A 515 -42.65 2.81 -18.76
CA THR A 515 -42.87 1.54 -18.07
C THR A 515 -41.85 1.34 -16.94
N ALA A 516 -40.59 1.69 -17.18
CA ALA A 516 -39.52 1.62 -16.20
C ALA A 516 -39.74 2.53 -14.97
N GLY A 517 -40.28 3.73 -15.17
CA GLY A 517 -40.67 4.62 -14.08
C GLY A 517 -41.87 4.08 -13.28
N CYS A 518 -42.83 3.45 -13.95
CA CYS A 518 -43.98 2.81 -13.31
C CYS A 518 -43.57 1.62 -12.43
N PHE A 519 -42.69 0.73 -12.90
CA PHE A 519 -42.19 -0.40 -12.10
C PHE A 519 -41.46 0.08 -10.83
N ARG A 520 -40.71 1.17 -10.92
CA ARG A 520 -40.07 1.79 -9.74
C ARG A 520 -41.08 2.47 -8.81
N GLY A 521 -42.17 3.00 -9.35
CA GLY A 521 -43.31 3.47 -8.56
C GLY A 521 -43.98 2.33 -7.78
N CYS A 522 -44.25 1.20 -8.42
CA CYS A 522 -44.76 0.01 -7.72
C CYS A 522 -43.80 -0.49 -6.63
N TYR A 523 -42.50 -0.47 -6.90
CA TYR A 523 -41.49 -0.80 -5.90
C TYR A 523 -41.58 0.14 -4.70
N GLN A 524 -41.66 1.45 -4.92
CA GLN A 524 -41.82 2.44 -3.85
C GLN A 524 -43.08 2.21 -3.03
N ASP A 525 -44.20 1.90 -3.68
CA ASP A 525 -45.47 1.61 -2.99
C ASP A 525 -45.36 0.36 -2.13
N ALA A 526 -44.72 -0.70 -2.63
CA ALA A 526 -44.50 -1.91 -1.85
C ALA A 526 -43.59 -1.68 -0.63
N VAL A 527 -42.55 -0.83 -0.78
CA VAL A 527 -41.69 -0.44 0.35
C VAL A 527 -42.47 0.40 1.35
N LEU A 528 -43.32 1.32 0.89
CA LEU A 528 -44.18 2.11 1.77
C LEU A 528 -45.17 1.22 2.54
N ASP A 529 -45.80 0.26 1.87
CA ASP A 529 -46.79 -0.62 2.48
C ASP A 529 -46.19 -1.56 3.54
N GLU A 530 -44.98 -2.08 3.30
CA GLU A 530 -44.32 -3.02 4.22
C GLU A 530 -43.43 -2.35 5.28
N CYS A 531 -42.66 -1.32 4.90
CA CYS A 531 -41.68 -0.67 5.77
C CYS A 531 -42.16 0.67 6.35
N GLY A 532 -43.29 1.22 5.88
CA GLY A 532 -43.85 2.49 6.36
C GLY A 532 -43.09 3.75 5.93
N CYS A 533 -42.17 3.61 4.97
CA CYS A 533 -41.33 4.68 4.42
C CYS A 533 -41.02 4.39 2.95
N MET A 534 -40.49 5.38 2.22
CA MET A 534 -40.07 5.22 0.82
C MET A 534 -38.55 5.15 0.71
N ASP A 535 -38.05 4.36 -0.24
CA ASP A 535 -36.62 4.18 -0.47
C ASP A 535 -35.98 5.49 -0.97
N PRO A 536 -34.99 6.07 -0.25
CA PRO A 536 -34.35 7.33 -0.62
C PRO A 536 -33.59 7.30 -1.95
N ARG A 537 -33.32 6.12 -2.52
CA ARG A 537 -32.61 5.98 -3.79
C ARG A 537 -33.45 6.41 -4.99
N TYR A 538 -34.76 6.22 -4.93
CA TYR A 538 -35.66 6.47 -6.06
C TYR A 538 -36.57 7.69 -5.82
N ALA A 539 -37.18 8.20 -6.88
CA ALA A 539 -38.08 9.35 -6.77
C ALA A 539 -39.30 9.04 -5.89
N MET A 540 -39.70 10.02 -5.09
CA MET A 540 -40.84 9.94 -4.18
C MET A 540 -41.58 11.30 -4.13
N PRO A 541 -42.84 11.35 -3.67
CA PRO A 541 -43.56 12.60 -3.44
C PRO A 541 -42.83 13.52 -2.45
N LYS A 542 -42.99 14.84 -2.59
CA LYS A 542 -42.27 15.83 -1.75
C LYS A 542 -42.57 15.72 -0.25
N ASP A 543 -43.76 15.26 0.10
CA ASP A 543 -44.22 15.11 1.48
C ASP A 543 -44.06 13.67 2.01
N ALA A 544 -43.41 12.78 1.24
CA ALA A 544 -43.21 11.39 1.63
C ALA A 544 -42.05 11.25 2.62
N ASN A 545 -42.17 10.29 3.54
CA ASN A 545 -41.15 10.01 4.53
C ASN A 545 -40.11 9.03 3.97
N ALA A 546 -38.85 9.45 3.89
CA ALA A 546 -37.76 8.63 3.39
C ALA A 546 -37.28 7.62 4.45
N CYS A 547 -36.93 6.40 4.03
CA CYS A 547 -36.41 5.37 4.92
C CYS A 547 -35.02 5.74 5.47
N ASN A 548 -34.86 5.63 6.80
CA ASN A 548 -33.56 5.78 7.46
C ASN A 548 -32.75 4.46 7.39
N LEU A 549 -31.47 4.53 7.73
CA LEU A 549 -30.52 3.42 7.74
C LEU A 549 -30.98 2.21 8.56
N THR A 550 -31.69 2.44 9.66
CA THR A 550 -32.23 1.38 10.51
C THR A 550 -33.23 0.49 9.78
N LEU A 551 -33.89 0.99 8.73
CA LEU A 551 -34.87 0.27 7.92
C LEU A 551 -34.27 -0.36 6.67
N TRP A 552 -32.95 -0.27 6.47
CA TRP A 552 -32.24 -0.84 5.32
C TRP A 552 -32.56 -2.33 5.10
N ASN A 553 -32.54 -3.13 6.18
CA ASN A 553 -32.84 -4.56 6.09
C ASN A 553 -34.29 -4.83 5.66
N CYS A 554 -35.23 -3.96 6.05
CA CYS A 554 -36.62 -4.05 5.57
C CYS A 554 -36.68 -3.78 4.07
N VAL A 555 -36.13 -2.65 3.62
CA VAL A 555 -36.11 -2.25 2.20
C VAL A 555 -35.45 -3.32 1.32
N LYS A 556 -34.31 -3.87 1.77
CA LYS A 556 -33.60 -4.93 1.07
C LYS A 556 -34.43 -6.22 0.97
N SER A 557 -35.13 -6.58 2.05
CA SER A 557 -35.96 -7.79 2.08
C SER A 557 -37.09 -7.78 1.04
N ILE A 558 -37.60 -6.61 0.64
CA ILE A 558 -38.63 -6.49 -0.41
C ILE A 558 -38.09 -7.02 -1.74
N THR A 559 -36.91 -6.56 -2.13
CA THR A 559 -36.28 -7.01 -3.39
C THR A 559 -35.86 -8.47 -3.31
N ASP A 560 -35.35 -8.92 -2.16
CA ASP A 560 -34.92 -10.31 -1.95
C ASP A 560 -36.09 -11.30 -1.98
N THR A 561 -37.26 -10.90 -1.47
CA THR A 561 -38.44 -11.78 -1.37
C THR A 561 -39.36 -11.72 -2.58
N LYS A 562 -39.65 -10.51 -3.09
CA LYS A 562 -40.57 -10.30 -4.22
C LYS A 562 -39.86 -10.26 -5.57
N GLY A 563 -38.54 -10.08 -5.60
CA GLY A 563 -37.79 -9.94 -6.85
C GLY A 563 -38.10 -8.65 -7.60
N ASP A 564 -37.93 -8.68 -8.93
CA ASP A 564 -38.13 -7.51 -9.81
C ASP A 564 -39.62 -7.16 -9.96
N ALA A 565 -39.95 -5.87 -9.79
CA ALA A 565 -41.31 -5.34 -9.89
C ALA A 565 -42.01 -5.61 -11.23
N SER A 566 -41.24 -5.82 -12.30
CA SER A 566 -41.78 -6.24 -13.61
C SER A 566 -42.45 -7.61 -13.61
N THR A 567 -42.17 -8.44 -12.59
CA THR A 567 -42.75 -9.77 -12.44
C THR A 567 -43.96 -9.80 -11.50
N TRP A 568 -44.27 -8.69 -10.83
CA TRP A 568 -45.33 -8.62 -9.82
C TRP A 568 -46.71 -8.56 -10.48
N THR A 569 -47.63 -9.43 -10.05
CA THR A 569 -48.98 -9.49 -10.63
C THR A 569 -49.82 -8.23 -10.36
N ASP A 570 -49.55 -7.56 -9.24
CA ASP A 570 -50.29 -6.38 -8.80
C ASP A 570 -49.76 -5.09 -9.43
N CYS A 571 -48.53 -5.12 -9.97
CA CYS A 571 -47.92 -3.97 -10.65
C CYS A 571 -48.31 -3.92 -12.14
N LYS A 572 -49.34 -3.14 -12.45
CA LYS A 572 -49.83 -2.97 -13.82
C LYS A 572 -49.19 -1.75 -14.48
N CYS A 573 -48.16 -1.98 -15.28
CA CYS A 573 -47.46 -0.94 -16.05
C CYS A 573 -47.55 -1.18 -17.57
N PRO A 574 -48.68 -0.85 -18.23
CA PRO A 574 -48.81 -0.94 -19.68
C PRO A 574 -47.83 -0.03 -20.41
N SER A 575 -47.52 -0.32 -21.67
CA SER A 575 -46.65 0.54 -22.50
C SER A 575 -47.31 1.91 -22.80
N PRO A 576 -46.53 2.97 -23.02
CA PRO A 576 -47.07 4.26 -23.47
C PRO A 576 -47.72 4.16 -24.86
N CYS A 577 -48.77 4.95 -25.08
CA CYS A 577 -49.45 5.00 -26.39
C CYS A 577 -48.60 5.67 -27.47
N SER A 578 -47.76 6.64 -27.09
CA SER A 578 -46.77 7.24 -27.98
C SER A 578 -45.41 7.18 -27.32
N GLU A 579 -44.42 6.68 -28.06
CA GLU A 579 -43.08 6.45 -27.53
C GLU A 579 -42.04 6.74 -28.59
N SER A 580 -40.90 7.31 -28.21
CA SER A 580 -39.73 7.42 -29.08
C SER A 580 -38.58 6.65 -28.47
N GLN A 581 -38.02 5.70 -29.21
CA GLN A 581 -36.84 4.95 -28.79
C GLN A 581 -35.69 5.21 -29.76
N PHE A 582 -34.46 5.05 -29.28
CA PHE A 582 -33.25 5.22 -30.08
C PHE A 582 -32.48 3.89 -30.15
N ASP A 583 -32.53 3.24 -31.31
CA ASP A 583 -31.59 2.17 -31.61
C ASP A 583 -30.26 2.83 -31.97
N SER A 584 -29.17 2.55 -31.26
CA SER A 584 -27.87 3.12 -31.61
C SER A 584 -26.85 2.05 -31.92
N ALA A 585 -26.13 2.23 -33.03
CA ALA A 585 -24.88 1.54 -33.26
C ALA A 585 -23.77 2.23 -32.44
N TYR A 586 -22.87 1.43 -31.89
CA TYR A 586 -21.79 1.89 -31.02
C TYR A 586 -20.46 1.42 -31.61
N ALA A 587 -19.51 2.34 -31.72
CA ALA A 587 -18.16 2.07 -32.18
C ALA A 587 -17.14 2.80 -31.31
N LYS A 588 -15.96 2.22 -31.18
CA LYS A 588 -14.87 2.74 -30.36
C LYS A 588 -13.56 2.67 -31.15
N ALA A 589 -12.77 3.72 -31.09
CA ALA A 589 -11.43 3.80 -31.67
C ALA A 589 -10.46 4.36 -30.64
N SER A 590 -9.15 4.07 -30.76
CA SER A 590 -8.14 4.69 -29.89
C SER A 590 -8.05 6.20 -30.17
N PHE A 591 -7.99 7.02 -29.13
CA PHE A 591 -7.86 8.47 -29.26
C PHE A 591 -7.22 9.08 -28.01
N PRO A 592 -6.24 9.99 -28.16
CA PRO A 592 -5.71 10.49 -29.43
C PRO A 592 -4.69 9.52 -30.05
N SER A 593 -4.48 9.63 -31.36
CA SER A 593 -3.56 8.75 -32.09
C SER A 593 -2.09 9.18 -31.98
N TYR A 594 -1.81 10.41 -31.51
CA TYR A 594 -0.47 10.98 -31.40
C TYR A 594 -0.46 12.18 -30.43
N PHE A 595 0.56 12.31 -29.57
CA PHE A 595 0.67 13.35 -28.54
C PHE A 595 1.84 14.29 -28.83
N PHE A 596 1.65 15.28 -29.70
CA PHE A 596 2.72 16.22 -30.11
C PHE A 596 3.34 17.00 -28.94
N ASP A 597 2.56 17.30 -27.89
CA ASP A 597 3.01 18.11 -26.75
C ASP A 597 3.92 17.33 -25.78
N CYS A 598 3.86 15.99 -25.76
CA CYS A 598 4.68 15.18 -24.85
C CYS A 598 6.00 14.71 -25.48
N ASP A 599 6.19 14.91 -26.79
CA ASP A 599 7.41 14.49 -27.50
C ASP A 599 8.65 15.27 -27.04
N GLU A 600 8.49 16.49 -26.52
CA GLU A 600 9.60 17.30 -25.98
C GLU A 600 10.28 16.63 -24.77
N PHE A 601 9.55 15.75 -24.05
CA PHE A 601 10.04 15.05 -22.87
C PHE A 601 10.58 13.63 -23.15
N MET A 602 10.54 13.16 -24.40
CA MET A 602 11.02 11.82 -24.80
C MET A 602 12.54 11.63 -24.63
N ASN A 603 13.31 12.72 -24.60
CA ASN A 603 14.78 12.70 -24.48
C ASN A 603 15.28 13.05 -23.08
N ASP A 604 14.38 13.31 -22.13
CA ASP A 604 14.78 13.62 -20.76
C ASP A 604 15.18 12.34 -20.02
N THR A 605 16.23 12.40 -19.20
CA THR A 605 16.75 11.23 -18.48
C THR A 605 15.84 10.74 -17.35
N ASP A 606 14.76 11.49 -17.09
CA ASP A 606 13.80 11.25 -16.03
C ASP A 606 12.43 10.91 -16.66
N SER A 607 12.11 9.61 -16.75
CA SER A 607 10.90 9.09 -17.40
C SER A 607 9.59 9.57 -16.75
N THR A 608 9.69 10.20 -15.59
CA THR A 608 8.55 10.66 -14.77
C THR A 608 7.77 11.80 -15.41
N LEU A 609 8.43 12.70 -16.16
CA LEU A 609 7.77 13.87 -16.76
C LEU A 609 6.97 13.50 -18.02
N TYR A 610 7.49 12.56 -18.81
CA TYR A 610 6.77 11.97 -19.95
C TYR A 610 5.54 11.20 -19.47
N ASP A 611 5.68 10.36 -18.43
CA ASP A 611 4.57 9.61 -17.83
C ASP A 611 3.49 10.52 -17.24
N TYR A 612 3.90 11.63 -16.60
CA TYR A 612 2.97 12.65 -16.10
C TYR A 612 2.23 13.38 -17.23
N CYS A 613 2.93 13.75 -18.32
CA CYS A 613 2.33 14.37 -19.50
C CYS A 613 1.30 13.43 -20.14
N MET A 614 1.71 12.18 -20.40
CA MET A 614 0.86 11.14 -20.97
C MET A 614 -0.34 10.82 -20.07
N GLY A 615 -0.15 10.79 -18.75
CA GLY A 615 -1.21 10.58 -17.75
C GLY A 615 -2.38 11.56 -17.86
N ASN A 616 -2.12 12.81 -18.23
CA ASN A 616 -3.17 13.82 -18.38
C ASN A 616 -4.03 13.59 -19.64
N TYR A 617 -3.45 13.00 -20.69
CA TYR A 617 -4.21 12.71 -21.91
C TYR A 617 -4.82 11.30 -21.95
N THR A 618 -4.23 10.33 -21.24
CA THR A 618 -4.82 8.98 -21.12
C THR A 618 -6.15 9.00 -20.37
N ASP A 619 -6.42 10.03 -19.56
CA ASP A 619 -7.71 10.22 -18.88
C ASP A 619 -8.80 10.88 -19.75
N MET A 620 -8.48 11.29 -20.98
CA MET A 620 -9.44 11.94 -21.88
C MET A 620 -10.24 10.95 -22.72
N VAL A 621 -11.47 11.32 -23.06
CA VAL A 621 -12.36 10.58 -23.95
C VAL A 621 -13.08 11.52 -24.90
N LEU A 622 -13.09 11.18 -26.19
CA LEU A 622 -13.85 11.92 -27.20
C LEU A 622 -15.19 11.21 -27.44
N ILE A 623 -16.29 11.86 -27.10
CA ILE A 623 -17.64 11.34 -27.34
C ILE A 623 -18.22 12.03 -28.56
N SER A 624 -18.71 11.26 -29.53
CA SER A 624 -19.35 11.76 -30.74
C SER A 624 -20.70 11.09 -30.94
N VAL A 625 -21.78 11.88 -30.95
CA VAL A 625 -23.15 11.41 -31.16
C VAL A 625 -23.70 12.06 -32.42
N PHE A 626 -24.00 11.27 -33.45
CA PHE A 626 -24.46 11.82 -34.72
C PHE A 626 -25.45 10.91 -35.44
N ILE A 627 -26.43 11.53 -36.10
CA ILE A 627 -27.45 10.80 -36.85
C ILE A 627 -26.92 10.52 -38.26
N PRO A 628 -26.96 9.26 -38.75
CA PRO A 628 -26.39 8.92 -40.06
C PRO A 628 -27.21 9.49 -41.22
N ARG A 629 -28.53 9.66 -41.04
CA ARG A 629 -29.47 10.23 -42.01
C ARG A 629 -30.60 10.95 -41.28
N LEU A 630 -31.09 12.07 -41.80
CA LEU A 630 -32.22 12.83 -41.24
C LEU A 630 -33.57 12.14 -41.53
N THR A 631 -33.70 10.89 -41.11
CA THR A 631 -34.88 10.04 -41.29
C THR A 631 -35.29 9.44 -39.96
N ARG A 632 -36.59 9.31 -39.70
CA ARG A 632 -37.13 8.56 -38.57
C ARG A 632 -37.95 7.38 -39.07
N LYS A 633 -37.92 6.26 -38.36
CA LYS A 633 -38.85 5.16 -38.59
C LYS A 633 -40.09 5.39 -37.73
N VAL A 634 -41.26 5.16 -38.28
CA VAL A 634 -42.54 5.29 -37.57
C VAL A 634 -43.27 3.96 -37.65
N PHE A 635 -43.52 3.36 -36.50
CA PHE A 635 -44.33 2.16 -36.31
C PHE A 635 -45.66 2.59 -35.71
N ALA A 636 -46.69 2.67 -36.53
CA ALA A 636 -48.01 3.10 -36.09
C ALA A 636 -49.04 1.98 -36.30
N GLU A 637 -49.73 1.61 -35.23
CA GLU A 637 -50.89 0.75 -35.30
C GLU A 637 -52.05 1.53 -35.94
N THR A 638 -52.61 0.97 -37.01
CA THR A 638 -53.82 1.49 -37.63
C THR A 638 -54.90 0.41 -37.58
N PRO A 639 -56.18 0.78 -37.36
CA PRO A 639 -57.25 -0.21 -37.36
C PRO A 639 -57.25 -0.98 -38.69
N ALA A 640 -57.23 -2.31 -38.63
CA ALA A 640 -57.21 -3.18 -39.82
C ALA A 640 -58.38 -2.92 -40.78
N MET A 641 -59.51 -2.43 -40.24
CA MET A 641 -60.67 -2.01 -41.01
C MET A 641 -61.23 -0.70 -40.44
N SER A 642 -61.32 0.31 -41.29
CA SER A 642 -62.00 1.57 -40.96
C SER A 642 -63.52 1.41 -41.06
N LEU A 643 -64.29 2.29 -40.40
CA LEU A 643 -65.76 2.28 -40.50
C LEU A 643 -66.23 2.45 -41.96
N THR A 644 -65.54 3.29 -42.74
CA THR A 644 -65.85 3.50 -44.15
C THR A 644 -65.56 2.26 -44.98
N SER A 645 -64.42 1.59 -44.76
CA SER A 645 -64.11 0.31 -45.42
C SER A 645 -65.11 -0.79 -45.04
N PHE A 646 -65.51 -0.87 -43.76
CA PHE A 646 -66.53 -1.82 -43.31
C PHE A 646 -67.86 -1.58 -44.01
N LEU A 647 -68.38 -0.34 -44.00
CA LEU A 647 -69.64 0.01 -44.65
C LEU A 647 -69.57 -0.21 -46.17
N SER A 648 -68.43 0.09 -46.79
CA SER A 648 -68.21 -0.18 -48.22
C SER A 648 -68.19 -1.66 -48.54
N ASN A 649 -67.56 -2.50 -47.71
CA ASN A 649 -67.53 -3.95 -47.91
C ASN A 649 -68.90 -4.57 -47.71
N VAL A 650 -69.61 -4.19 -46.65
CA VAL A 650 -71.00 -4.64 -46.39
C VAL A 650 -71.92 -4.19 -47.52
N GLY A 651 -71.81 -2.93 -47.96
CA GLY A 651 -72.58 -2.40 -49.09
C GLY A 651 -72.25 -3.08 -50.41
N GLY A 652 -70.97 -3.41 -50.66
CA GLY A 652 -70.54 -4.16 -51.84
C GLY A 652 -71.07 -5.59 -51.85
N ILE A 653 -71.02 -6.30 -50.73
CA ILE A 653 -71.57 -7.66 -50.58
C ILE A 653 -73.09 -7.63 -50.75
N ALA A 654 -73.80 -6.71 -50.09
CA ALA A 654 -75.24 -6.56 -50.23
C ALA A 654 -75.64 -6.19 -51.68
N GLY A 655 -74.91 -5.27 -52.30
CA GLY A 655 -75.11 -4.91 -53.71
C GLY A 655 -74.88 -6.08 -54.67
N LEU A 656 -73.84 -6.89 -54.42
CA LEU A 656 -73.49 -8.04 -55.28
C LEU A 656 -74.51 -9.18 -55.19
N PHE A 657 -74.90 -9.58 -53.97
CA PHE A 657 -75.72 -10.79 -53.79
C PHE A 657 -77.21 -10.54 -53.97
N ILE A 658 -77.70 -9.38 -53.53
CA ILE A 658 -79.15 -9.11 -53.47
C ILE A 658 -79.53 -7.79 -54.17
N GLY A 659 -78.59 -7.08 -54.81
CA GLY A 659 -78.86 -5.79 -55.45
C GLY A 659 -79.33 -4.73 -54.46
N PHE A 660 -79.03 -4.91 -53.18
CA PHE A 660 -79.68 -4.20 -52.09
C PHE A 660 -78.83 -3.01 -51.66
N SER A 661 -79.45 -1.84 -51.62
CA SER A 661 -78.83 -0.59 -51.20
C SER A 661 -79.51 -0.02 -49.96
N MET A 662 -78.92 1.02 -49.37
CA MET A 662 -79.56 1.74 -48.27
C MET A 662 -80.92 2.33 -48.69
N VAL A 663 -81.07 2.72 -49.97
CA VAL A 663 -82.36 3.19 -50.52
C VAL A 663 -83.39 2.07 -50.53
N THR A 664 -82.97 0.86 -50.88
CA THR A 664 -83.83 -0.32 -50.88
C THR A 664 -84.39 -0.63 -49.49
N ILE A 665 -83.61 -0.40 -48.42
CA ILE A 665 -84.09 -0.52 -47.03
C ILE A 665 -85.21 0.48 -46.76
N PHE A 666 -85.05 1.74 -47.18
CA PHE A 666 -86.06 2.77 -47.00
C PHE A 666 -87.34 2.46 -47.78
N ASP A 667 -87.22 1.94 -49.02
CA ASP A 667 -88.37 1.53 -49.82
C ASP A 667 -89.16 0.39 -49.15
N PHE A 668 -88.48 -0.66 -48.69
CA PHE A 668 -89.14 -1.75 -47.96
C PHE A 668 -89.77 -1.25 -46.65
N SER A 669 -89.06 -0.41 -45.91
CA SER A 669 -89.58 0.17 -44.66
C SER A 669 -90.84 1.00 -44.91
N PHE A 670 -90.85 1.82 -45.96
CA PHE A 670 -92.02 2.58 -46.37
C PHE A 670 -93.18 1.67 -46.76
N ILE A 671 -92.92 0.62 -47.54
CA ILE A 671 -93.93 -0.38 -47.92
C ILE A 671 -94.49 -1.09 -46.68
N PHE A 672 -93.66 -1.53 -45.73
CA PHE A 672 -94.13 -2.18 -44.51
C PHE A 672 -94.95 -1.23 -43.63
N ILE A 673 -94.52 0.03 -43.48
CA ILE A 673 -95.27 1.06 -42.75
C ILE A 673 -96.62 1.32 -43.45
N TRP A 674 -96.62 1.43 -44.78
CA TRP A 674 -97.84 1.65 -45.56
C TRP A 674 -98.80 0.46 -45.47
N ILE A 675 -98.31 -0.78 -45.59
CA ILE A 675 -99.11 -2.00 -45.38
C ILE A 675 -99.67 -2.03 -43.96
N GLY A 676 -98.85 -1.74 -42.95
CA GLY A 676 -99.27 -1.68 -41.55
C GLY A 676 -100.35 -0.62 -41.32
N TRP A 677 -100.20 0.56 -41.93
CA TRP A 677 -101.19 1.63 -41.88
C TRP A 677 -102.51 1.22 -42.55
N VAL A 678 -102.46 0.61 -43.74
CA VAL A 678 -103.64 0.09 -44.44
C VAL A 678 -104.33 -1.02 -43.64
N LEU A 679 -103.57 -1.95 -43.04
CA LEU A 679 -104.12 -3.02 -42.20
C LEU A 679 -104.74 -2.49 -40.91
N CYS A 680 -104.15 -1.48 -40.27
CA CYS A 680 -104.73 -0.80 -39.11
C CYS A 680 -106.05 -0.11 -39.48
N LYS A 681 -106.09 0.59 -40.61
CA LYS A 681 -107.29 1.29 -41.10
C LYS A 681 -108.43 0.31 -41.44
N LYS A 682 -108.11 -0.83 -42.07
CA LYS A 682 -109.07 -1.93 -42.30
C LYS A 682 -109.54 -2.60 -40.99
N GLY A 683 -108.71 -2.62 -39.96
CA GLY A 683 -109.06 -3.10 -38.62
C GLY A 683 -110.03 -2.16 -37.90
N GLU A 684 -109.90 -0.84 -38.08
CA GLU A 684 -110.85 0.15 -37.56
C GLU A 684 -112.21 0.11 -38.28
N GLU A 685 -112.23 -0.10 -39.61
CA GLU A 685 -113.48 -0.27 -40.38
C GLU A 685 -114.23 -1.56 -40.06
N LYS A 686 -113.57 -2.59 -39.50
CA LYS A 686 -114.21 -3.81 -38.99
C LYS A 686 -114.64 -3.73 -37.51
N ARG A 687 -114.20 -2.71 -36.78
CA ARG A 687 -114.53 -2.47 -35.36
C ARG A 687 -115.67 -1.45 -35.17
N LYS A 688 -115.98 -0.66 -36.20
CA LYS A 688 -117.27 0.01 -36.36
C LYS A 688 -118.25 -0.93 -37.05
#